data_AF-A0A8B7SK58-F1
#
_entry.id   AF-A0A8B7SK58-F1
#
_cell.length_a   1.000
_cell.length_b   1.000
_cell.length_c   1.000
_cell.angle_alpha   90.00
_cell.angle_beta   90.00
_cell.angle_gamma   90.00
#
_symmetry.space_group_name_H-M   'P 1'
#
loop_
_entity.id
_entity.type
_entity.pdbx_description
1 polymer ?
#
loop_
_entity_poly.entity_id
_entity_poly.type
_entity_poly.pdbx_seq_one_letter_code
_entity_poly.pdbx_strand_id
1 'polypeptide(L)'
;MQSAWTVLWLRLALSLGLALVCFLAVGWASARVPIYVSSWAVRMSQGYREAERLACKFGFVNLGQIFPDGHYFHLRHRGVVQQSLTPHWSHRLRLKKDPKVQWFEQQTLRRRVKRSLMVPTDPWFSKQWYMPCLAQNNQVQPDLNILQAWSQGLSGQGIVVSILDDGIEKDHPDLWANYDPLASYDFNDYDPDPQPRYTPSEENRHGTRCAGEVAAIANNGFCGIGVAYNARIGGWLELAWTGCGAGGAVCQGPTPTYAGVRMLDGTITDVIEAQSLSLQPQHIHIYSASWGPEDDGRTVDGPGILTREAFRHGVTKGRGGLGTLFIWASGNGGLHYDNCNCDGYTNSIHTLSVGSTTQQGHVPWYSEACASTLTTTYSSGIVTDPQIVTTDLHHQCTDKHTGTSASAPLAAGMIALALEANPFLTWRDMQHLVVRASRRAQLQAEDWRTNGVGRQVSHHYGYGLLNARLLVDLARTWLPTQPQKKCVIRVLHTPTPILPLTQVRKKASACAGHTNYIRSLEHVQVKLSLSYSRRGDLEISLTSPMGTCSTLVAIRPFDISGQGYNNWIFMSTHFWDEDPQGLWTLSLENKGYYFNTGTLYRYTLLLYGTAEDMTARPTGSQVTSSACVQWDTEGLCQECHSPAYILGHLCLSHCPPRYFSHTHQAMTTELGHLAMPVLRVCSSCHSSCYTCCGSSLLDCTTCSLPYILDKHWGSCSGPATPNDYPQPSATARPCRRHLGPAQAMMLALLAMAFGSPLLCSILSLGCPPPCVGPASARSHPHQNPSTSCWLEPEDIWLEELTFASA
;
A
#
# COMPACT_ATOMS: atom_id res chain seq x y z
N MET A 1 5.01 6.46 -71.93
CA MET A 1 4.62 5.87 -70.62
C MET A 1 4.16 6.93 -69.60
N GLN A 2 3.41 7.98 -70.00
CA GLN A 2 3.09 9.10 -69.09
C GLN A 2 1.71 9.03 -68.42
N SER A 3 0.73 8.31 -68.98
CA SER A 3 -0.65 8.26 -68.46
C SER A 3 -0.86 7.38 -67.21
N ALA A 4 0.04 6.43 -66.94
CA ALA A 4 -0.08 5.53 -65.79
C ALA A 4 0.17 6.26 -64.45
N TRP A 5 1.19 7.13 -64.41
CA TRP A 5 1.60 7.85 -63.21
C TRP A 5 0.55 8.86 -62.73
N THR A 6 -0.11 9.57 -63.64
CA THR A 6 -1.19 10.52 -63.32
C THR A 6 -2.41 9.83 -62.72
N VAL A 7 -2.78 8.64 -63.21
CA VAL A 7 -3.90 7.86 -62.66
C VAL A 7 -3.56 7.31 -61.27
N LEU A 8 -2.32 6.91 -61.03
CA LEU A 8 -1.87 6.44 -59.71
C LEU A 8 -1.90 7.58 -58.68
N TRP A 9 -1.38 8.77 -59.03
CA TRP A 9 -1.43 9.97 -58.19
C TRP A 9 -2.86 10.42 -57.88
N LEU A 10 -3.76 10.41 -58.86
CA LEU A 10 -5.18 10.75 -58.63
C LEU A 10 -5.87 9.78 -57.65
N ARG A 11 -5.54 8.48 -57.71
CA ARG A 11 -6.08 7.48 -56.77
C ARG A 11 -5.51 7.65 -55.35
N LEU A 12 -4.22 7.92 -55.22
CA LEU A 12 -3.57 8.22 -53.93
C LEU A 12 -4.09 9.52 -53.31
N ALA A 13 -4.31 10.57 -54.10
CA ALA A 13 -4.91 11.82 -53.64
C ALA A 13 -6.34 11.63 -53.14
N LEU A 14 -7.15 10.81 -53.84
CA LEU A 14 -8.51 10.47 -53.38
C LEU A 14 -8.52 9.65 -52.08
N SER A 15 -7.64 8.64 -51.95
CA SER A 15 -7.60 7.79 -50.76
C SER A 15 -7.08 8.54 -49.53
N LEU A 16 -6.05 9.38 -49.69
CA LEU A 16 -5.58 10.28 -48.62
C LEU A 16 -6.64 11.32 -48.25
N GLY A 17 -7.35 11.90 -49.22
CA GLY A 17 -8.46 12.82 -48.96
C GLY A 17 -9.60 12.18 -48.17
N LEU A 18 -10.02 10.97 -48.56
CA LEU A 18 -11.03 10.19 -47.82
C LEU A 18 -10.56 9.80 -46.42
N ALA A 19 -9.30 9.38 -46.25
CA ALA A 19 -8.72 9.08 -44.95
C ALA A 19 -8.70 10.30 -44.03
N LEU A 20 -8.33 11.48 -44.55
CA LEU A 20 -8.30 12.73 -43.77
C LEU A 20 -9.71 13.16 -43.32
N VAL A 21 -10.72 13.02 -44.19
CA VAL A 21 -12.13 13.29 -43.85
C VAL A 21 -12.63 12.32 -42.78
N CYS A 22 -12.27 11.03 -42.85
CA CYS A 22 -12.60 10.06 -41.81
C CYS A 22 -11.91 10.37 -40.46
N PHE A 23 -10.63 10.75 -40.46
CA PHE A 23 -9.93 11.14 -39.22
C PHE A 23 -10.53 12.38 -38.57
N LEU A 24 -10.92 13.40 -39.34
CA LEU A 24 -11.61 14.59 -38.83
C LEU A 24 -13.03 14.29 -38.30
N ALA A 25 -13.69 13.23 -38.78
CA ALA A 25 -15.02 12.82 -38.34
C ALA A 25 -15.02 12.04 -37.00
N VAL A 26 -13.92 11.38 -36.62
CA VAL A 26 -13.82 10.58 -35.38
C VAL A 26 -13.46 11.44 -34.17
N GLY A 27 -12.79 12.59 -34.36
CA GLY A 27 -12.32 13.47 -33.28
C GLY A 27 -13.41 14.29 -32.55
N TRP A 28 -14.68 14.22 -32.97
CA TRP A 28 -15.77 14.97 -32.34
C TRP A 28 -16.64 14.04 -31.48
N ALA A 29 -16.49 14.14 -30.16
CA ALA A 29 -17.40 13.50 -29.21
C ALA A 29 -18.84 13.91 -29.51
N SER A 30 -19.67 12.97 -29.97
CA SER A 30 -21.00 13.28 -30.49
C SER A 30 -21.90 13.87 -29.39
N ALA A 31 -22.12 15.19 -29.45
CA ALA A 31 -23.07 15.92 -28.64
C ALA A 31 -24.50 15.48 -29.02
N ARG A 32 -24.93 14.35 -28.44
CA ARG A 32 -26.14 13.62 -28.84
C ARG A 32 -27.37 14.54 -28.88
N VAL A 33 -28.05 14.54 -30.02
CA VAL A 33 -29.18 15.43 -30.32
C VAL A 33 -30.24 15.32 -29.21
N PRO A 34 -30.63 16.42 -28.55
CA PRO A 34 -31.61 16.38 -27.49
C PRO A 34 -33.00 16.02 -28.03
N ILE A 35 -33.60 14.96 -27.49
CA ILE A 35 -34.98 14.59 -27.81
C ILE A 35 -35.91 15.44 -26.94
N TYR A 36 -36.54 16.43 -27.54
CA TYR A 36 -37.56 17.29 -26.92
C TYR A 36 -38.88 16.53 -26.75
N VAL A 37 -39.63 16.81 -25.69
CA VAL A 37 -40.95 16.21 -25.44
C VAL A 37 -42.09 17.23 -25.53
N SER A 38 -43.34 16.75 -25.49
CA SER A 38 -44.56 17.57 -25.50
C SER A 38 -44.84 18.36 -24.20
N SER A 39 -43.81 18.63 -23.38
CA SER A 39 -43.92 19.26 -22.06
C SER A 39 -42.94 20.40 -21.87
N TRP A 40 -43.31 21.35 -21.00
CA TRP A 40 -42.58 22.58 -20.70
C TRP A 40 -42.58 22.87 -19.20
N ALA A 41 -41.46 23.38 -18.70
CA ALA A 41 -41.42 24.12 -17.45
C ALA A 41 -41.57 25.61 -17.76
N VAL A 42 -42.38 26.34 -16.99
CA VAL A 42 -42.67 27.76 -17.20
C VAL A 42 -42.60 28.50 -15.86
N ARG A 43 -41.83 29.59 -15.80
CA ARG A 43 -41.78 30.50 -14.63
C ARG A 43 -42.68 31.71 -14.89
N MET A 44 -43.54 32.03 -13.94
CA MET A 44 -44.49 33.14 -14.02
C MET A 44 -44.40 34.07 -12.80
N SER A 45 -44.68 35.35 -13.03
CA SER A 45 -44.71 36.38 -11.98
C SER A 45 -45.93 36.29 -11.05
N GLN A 46 -46.94 35.49 -11.39
CA GLN A 46 -48.19 35.33 -10.65
C GLN A 46 -48.62 33.85 -10.63
N GLY A 47 -49.28 33.43 -9.56
CA GLY A 47 -49.53 32.02 -9.24
C GLY A 47 -50.62 31.30 -10.06
N TYR A 48 -51.00 30.12 -9.59
CA TYR A 48 -51.72 29.04 -10.33
C TYR A 48 -52.83 29.48 -11.30
N ARG A 49 -53.67 30.47 -10.93
CA ARG A 49 -54.76 30.97 -11.81
C ARG A 49 -54.26 31.55 -13.13
N GLU A 50 -53.07 32.13 -13.17
CA GLU A 50 -52.46 32.64 -14.41
C GLU A 50 -51.78 31.54 -15.22
N ALA A 51 -51.21 30.52 -14.58
CA ALA A 51 -50.72 29.33 -15.27
C ALA A 51 -51.85 28.58 -15.98
N GLU A 52 -53.02 28.46 -15.34
CA GLU A 52 -54.22 27.87 -15.96
C GLU A 52 -54.71 28.70 -17.16
N ARG A 53 -54.79 30.04 -17.00
CA ARG A 53 -55.15 30.96 -18.10
C ARG A 53 -54.17 30.85 -19.27
N LEU A 54 -52.87 30.79 -19.00
CA LEU A 54 -51.82 30.61 -20.02
C LEU A 54 -51.95 29.25 -20.72
N ALA A 55 -52.27 28.20 -19.96
CA ALA A 55 -52.48 26.85 -20.50
C ALA A 55 -53.67 26.84 -21.47
N CYS A 56 -54.85 27.26 -21.03
CA CYS A 56 -56.05 27.37 -21.88
C CYS A 56 -55.81 28.24 -23.12
N LYS A 57 -55.19 29.42 -22.95
CA LYS A 57 -54.91 30.40 -24.03
C LYS A 57 -54.06 29.83 -25.17
N PHE A 58 -53.18 28.87 -24.88
CA PHE A 58 -52.22 28.33 -25.85
C PHE A 58 -52.33 26.81 -26.09
N GLY A 59 -53.38 26.15 -25.58
CA GLY A 59 -53.68 24.73 -25.81
C GLY A 59 -52.92 23.73 -24.92
N PHE A 60 -52.22 24.21 -23.88
CA PHE A 60 -51.57 23.33 -22.92
C PHE A 60 -52.58 22.84 -21.86
N VAL A 61 -52.22 21.75 -21.19
CA VAL A 61 -52.80 21.34 -19.91
C VAL A 61 -51.81 21.70 -18.81
N ASN A 62 -52.27 22.42 -17.79
CA ASN A 62 -51.51 22.62 -16.56
C ASN A 62 -51.47 21.31 -15.76
N LEU A 63 -50.27 20.87 -15.39
CA LEU A 63 -50.03 19.67 -14.59
C LEU A 63 -49.68 20.00 -13.13
N GLY A 64 -49.69 21.29 -12.76
CA GLY A 64 -49.43 21.76 -11.40
C GLY A 64 -48.11 22.52 -11.25
N GLN A 65 -47.81 22.86 -9.99
CA GLN A 65 -46.58 23.53 -9.59
C GLN A 65 -45.41 22.56 -9.55
N ILE A 66 -44.23 23.02 -9.96
CA ILE A 66 -42.97 22.25 -9.93
C ILE A 66 -42.29 22.40 -8.56
N PHE A 67 -42.40 23.58 -7.95
CA PHE A 67 -41.82 23.89 -6.63
C PHE A 67 -42.87 24.52 -5.70
N PRO A 68 -42.71 24.39 -4.36
CA PRO A 68 -43.62 25.00 -3.38
C PRO A 68 -43.65 26.54 -3.39
N ASP A 69 -42.70 27.20 -4.07
CA ASP A 69 -42.66 28.66 -4.23
C ASP A 69 -43.83 29.22 -5.05
N GLY A 70 -44.54 28.35 -5.77
CA GLY A 70 -45.70 28.70 -6.59
C GLY A 70 -45.41 29.52 -7.84
N HIS A 71 -44.14 29.68 -8.23
CA HIS A 71 -43.71 30.45 -9.40
C HIS A 71 -43.44 29.60 -10.64
N TYR A 72 -43.18 28.29 -10.48
CA TYR A 72 -42.84 27.38 -11.57
C TYR A 72 -43.95 26.36 -11.82
N PHE A 73 -44.35 26.20 -13.09
CA PHE A 73 -45.49 25.39 -13.52
C PHE A 73 -45.10 24.41 -14.63
N HIS A 74 -45.71 23.22 -14.60
CA HIS A 74 -45.49 22.16 -15.58
C HIS A 74 -46.65 22.16 -16.59
N LEU A 75 -46.38 22.52 -17.85
CA LEU A 75 -47.39 22.59 -18.91
C LEU A 75 -47.15 21.53 -19.98
N ARG A 76 -48.18 20.77 -20.37
CA ARG A 76 -48.10 19.73 -21.42
C ARG A 76 -49.08 19.98 -22.55
N HIS A 77 -48.62 20.06 -23.79
CA HIS A 77 -49.48 20.30 -24.96
C HIS A 77 -49.96 18.97 -25.56
N ARG A 78 -51.28 18.79 -25.73
CA ARG A 78 -51.83 17.53 -26.29
C ARG A 78 -51.70 17.42 -27.81
N GLY A 79 -51.65 18.54 -28.53
CA GLY A 79 -51.61 18.61 -29.99
C GLY A 79 -50.20 18.74 -30.61
N VAL A 80 -49.15 18.23 -29.96
CA VAL A 80 -47.80 18.08 -30.56
C VAL A 80 -47.30 16.66 -30.37
N VAL A 81 -46.37 16.22 -31.23
CA VAL A 81 -45.72 14.91 -31.07
C VAL A 81 -45.01 14.79 -29.72
N GLN A 82 -45.13 13.61 -29.10
CA GLN A 82 -44.65 13.37 -27.74
C GLN A 82 -43.12 13.41 -27.60
N GLN A 83 -42.40 13.12 -28.69
CA GLN A 83 -40.95 13.15 -28.80
C GLN A 83 -40.56 13.78 -30.15
N SER A 84 -39.47 14.57 -30.19
CA SER A 84 -38.99 15.26 -31.38
C SER A 84 -37.48 15.52 -31.30
N LEU A 85 -36.76 15.43 -32.43
CA LEU A 85 -35.36 15.84 -32.53
C LEU A 85 -35.18 17.37 -32.67
N THR A 86 -36.29 18.12 -32.83
CA THR A 86 -36.29 19.59 -32.95
C THR A 86 -37.24 20.25 -31.94
N PRO A 87 -36.96 21.48 -31.49
CA PRO A 87 -37.86 22.23 -30.62
C PRO A 87 -39.21 22.52 -31.30
N HIS A 88 -40.30 22.54 -30.51
CA HIS A 88 -41.63 22.93 -30.95
C HIS A 88 -41.71 24.47 -31.08
N TRP A 89 -41.07 25.01 -32.11
CA TRP A 89 -40.83 26.43 -32.33
C TRP A 89 -42.08 27.31 -32.28
N SER A 90 -43.22 26.83 -32.78
CA SER A 90 -44.50 27.54 -32.71
C SER A 90 -44.94 27.83 -31.27
N HIS A 91 -44.80 26.85 -30.37
CA HIS A 91 -45.13 26.99 -28.95
C HIS A 91 -44.06 27.80 -28.19
N ARG A 92 -42.78 27.64 -28.57
CA ARG A 92 -41.67 28.49 -28.08
C ARG A 92 -41.92 29.97 -28.38
N LEU A 93 -42.39 30.30 -29.59
CA LEU A 93 -42.71 31.68 -29.98
C LEU A 93 -43.98 32.22 -29.30
N ARG A 94 -44.98 31.37 -29.03
CA ARG A 94 -46.18 31.75 -28.26
C ARG A 94 -45.83 32.09 -26.80
N LEU A 95 -45.08 31.22 -26.11
CA LEU A 95 -44.66 31.46 -24.73
C LEU A 95 -43.73 32.68 -24.62
N LYS A 96 -42.77 32.87 -25.53
CA LYS A 96 -41.88 34.05 -25.54
C LYS A 96 -42.63 35.39 -25.79
N LYS A 97 -43.82 35.35 -26.39
CA LYS A 97 -44.64 36.55 -26.67
C LYS A 97 -45.58 36.93 -25.52
N ASP A 98 -45.71 36.13 -24.47
CA ASP A 98 -46.59 36.46 -23.34
C ASP A 98 -45.81 37.17 -22.22
N PRO A 99 -46.16 38.42 -21.87
CA PRO A 99 -45.39 39.21 -20.89
C PRO A 99 -45.48 38.68 -19.46
N LYS A 100 -46.35 37.70 -19.17
CA LYS A 100 -46.40 37.03 -17.85
C LYS A 100 -45.43 35.86 -17.72
N VAL A 101 -44.85 35.39 -18.82
CA VAL A 101 -43.85 34.32 -18.84
C VAL A 101 -42.46 34.93 -18.67
N GLN A 102 -41.87 34.78 -17.48
CA GLN A 102 -40.52 35.27 -17.18
C GLN A 102 -39.45 34.38 -17.82
N TRP A 103 -39.69 33.07 -17.85
CA TRP A 103 -38.79 32.06 -18.39
C TRP A 103 -39.59 30.81 -18.76
N PHE A 104 -39.12 30.03 -19.74
CA PHE A 104 -39.66 28.72 -20.05
C PHE A 104 -38.63 27.83 -20.75
N GLU A 105 -38.71 26.53 -20.53
CA GLU A 105 -37.88 25.52 -21.20
C GLU A 105 -38.76 24.35 -21.66
N GLN A 106 -38.67 24.02 -22.96
CA GLN A 106 -39.24 22.77 -23.47
C GLN A 106 -38.40 21.61 -22.94
N GLN A 107 -39.04 20.70 -22.22
CA GLN A 107 -38.35 19.60 -21.57
C GLN A 107 -37.77 18.63 -22.60
N THR A 108 -36.62 18.05 -22.26
CA THR A 108 -35.93 17.03 -23.07
C THR A 108 -35.83 15.72 -22.30
N LEU A 109 -35.85 14.58 -22.98
CA LEU A 109 -35.58 13.28 -22.38
C LEU A 109 -34.17 13.24 -21.81
N ARG A 110 -34.07 13.24 -20.47
CA ARG A 110 -32.82 13.01 -19.75
C ARG A 110 -32.74 11.53 -19.37
N ARG A 111 -31.87 10.76 -20.03
CA ARG A 111 -31.57 9.38 -19.63
C ARG A 111 -30.90 9.40 -18.26
N ARG A 112 -31.65 9.07 -17.21
CA ARG A 112 -31.13 8.85 -15.85
C ARG A 112 -31.13 7.35 -15.57
N VAL A 113 -29.99 6.82 -15.14
CA VAL A 113 -29.90 5.45 -14.62
C VAL A 113 -30.13 5.50 -13.11
N LYS A 114 -30.85 4.52 -12.54
CA LYS A 114 -30.98 4.39 -11.09
C LYS A 114 -29.61 4.02 -10.51
N ARG A 115 -29.13 4.74 -9.50
CA ARG A 115 -27.95 4.32 -8.71
C ARG A 115 -28.31 3.06 -7.92
N SER A 116 -28.14 1.91 -8.54
CA SER A 116 -28.06 0.61 -7.87
C SER A 116 -26.68 0.44 -7.25
N LEU A 117 -26.47 -0.58 -6.42
CA LEU A 117 -25.13 -1.16 -6.29
C LEU A 117 -24.67 -1.55 -7.71
N MET A 118 -23.40 -1.27 -8.01
CA MET A 118 -22.75 -1.77 -9.22
C MET A 118 -22.44 -3.25 -8.98
N VAL A 119 -23.31 -4.09 -9.54
CA VAL A 119 -23.14 -5.54 -9.58
C VAL A 119 -22.22 -5.86 -10.76
N PRO A 120 -21.03 -6.45 -10.54
CA PRO A 120 -20.18 -6.93 -11.63
C PRO A 120 -20.94 -7.90 -12.54
N THR A 121 -20.70 -7.82 -13.85
CA THR A 121 -21.35 -8.69 -14.85
C THR A 121 -20.63 -10.02 -15.06
N ASP A 122 -19.57 -10.26 -14.31
CA ASP A 122 -18.56 -11.28 -14.62
C ASP A 122 -19.00 -12.68 -14.17
N PRO A 123 -18.73 -13.72 -14.99
CA PRO A 123 -19.49 -14.96 -14.95
C PRO A 123 -19.31 -15.76 -13.65
N TRP A 124 -18.17 -15.64 -12.96
CA TRP A 124 -17.90 -16.32 -11.69
C TRP A 124 -18.02 -15.38 -10.49
N PHE A 125 -18.40 -14.12 -10.66
CA PHE A 125 -18.73 -13.24 -9.53
C PHE A 125 -19.82 -13.83 -8.64
N SER A 126 -20.79 -14.56 -9.22
CA SER A 126 -21.80 -15.32 -8.46
C SER A 126 -21.24 -16.47 -7.62
N LYS A 127 -20.00 -16.92 -7.87
CA LYS A 127 -19.27 -17.89 -7.02
C LYS A 127 -18.44 -17.21 -5.93
N GLN A 128 -18.12 -15.92 -6.04
CA GLN A 128 -17.32 -15.16 -5.05
C GLN A 128 -18.16 -14.87 -3.79
N TRP A 129 -18.46 -15.94 -3.06
CA TRP A 129 -19.36 -15.97 -1.90
C TRP A 129 -18.96 -15.04 -0.75
N TYR A 130 -17.68 -14.65 -0.69
CA TYR A 130 -17.11 -13.70 0.27
C TYR A 130 -17.39 -12.22 -0.11
N MET A 131 -18.00 -11.98 -1.28
CA MET A 131 -18.48 -10.70 -1.80
C MET A 131 -20.00 -10.74 -2.14
N PRO A 132 -20.89 -11.11 -1.22
CA PRO A 132 -22.29 -11.40 -1.52
C PRO A 132 -23.05 -10.17 -2.05
N CYS A 133 -23.80 -10.37 -3.13
CA CYS A 133 -24.36 -9.26 -3.90
C CYS A 133 -25.52 -8.51 -3.19
N LEU A 134 -26.28 -9.21 -2.36
CA LEU A 134 -27.26 -8.69 -1.40
C LEU A 134 -27.70 -9.85 -0.48
N ALA A 135 -28.02 -9.57 0.79
CA ALA A 135 -28.45 -10.59 1.73
C ALA A 135 -29.80 -11.22 1.33
N GLN A 136 -29.76 -12.38 0.67
CA GLN A 136 -30.96 -13.14 0.31
C GLN A 136 -31.46 -13.95 1.52
N ASN A 137 -32.78 -13.92 1.72
CA ASN A 137 -33.53 -14.84 2.58
C ASN A 137 -33.15 -14.87 4.08
N ASN A 138 -32.77 -13.73 4.65
CA ASN A 138 -32.67 -13.51 6.12
C ASN A 138 -31.67 -14.42 6.87
N GLN A 139 -30.80 -15.11 6.13
CA GLN A 139 -29.64 -15.83 6.68
C GLN A 139 -28.46 -14.86 6.84
N VAL A 140 -27.63 -15.09 7.86
CA VAL A 140 -26.36 -14.36 8.03
C VAL A 140 -25.40 -14.85 6.96
N GLN A 141 -25.23 -14.06 5.89
CA GLN A 141 -24.31 -14.38 4.81
C GLN A 141 -22.89 -13.89 5.15
N PRO A 142 -21.83 -14.62 4.72
CA PRO A 142 -20.45 -14.19 4.85
C PRO A 142 -20.19 -12.93 4.01
N ASP A 143 -19.88 -11.79 4.64
CA ASP A 143 -19.69 -10.52 3.92
C ASP A 143 -18.48 -9.74 4.45
N LEU A 144 -17.44 -9.59 3.63
CA LEU A 144 -16.33 -8.66 3.87
C LEU A 144 -16.74 -7.18 3.71
N ASN A 145 -18.00 -6.92 3.34
CA ASN A 145 -18.63 -5.63 3.10
C ASN A 145 -17.97 -4.83 1.95
N ILE A 146 -17.36 -5.54 1.00
CA ILE A 146 -16.60 -4.96 -0.13
C ILE A 146 -17.51 -4.17 -1.07
N LEU A 147 -18.67 -4.71 -1.46
CA LEU A 147 -19.63 -3.99 -2.31
C LEU A 147 -20.15 -2.70 -1.66
N GLN A 148 -20.18 -2.65 -0.32
CA GLN A 148 -20.56 -1.44 0.41
C GLN A 148 -19.44 -0.38 0.38
N ALA A 149 -18.17 -0.77 0.24
CA ALA A 149 -17.08 0.14 -0.09
C ALA A 149 -17.15 0.61 -1.56
N TRP A 150 -17.35 -0.31 -2.52
CA TRP A 150 -17.55 0.04 -3.93
C TRP A 150 -18.75 0.99 -4.16
N SER A 151 -19.82 0.85 -3.36
CA SER A 151 -20.97 1.77 -3.40
C SER A 151 -20.63 3.23 -3.09
N GLN A 152 -19.43 3.49 -2.55
CA GLN A 152 -18.90 4.82 -2.26
C GLN A 152 -18.02 5.39 -3.38
N GLY A 153 -17.93 4.70 -4.54
CA GLY A 153 -17.09 5.10 -5.67
C GLY A 153 -15.60 4.75 -5.51
N LEU A 154 -15.29 3.73 -4.71
CA LEU A 154 -13.94 3.22 -4.48
C LEU A 154 -13.72 1.91 -5.24
N SER A 155 -12.56 1.73 -5.85
CA SER A 155 -12.18 0.56 -6.65
C SER A 155 -10.68 0.21 -6.57
N GLY A 156 -9.91 0.92 -5.73
CA GLY A 156 -8.46 0.81 -5.63
C GLY A 156 -7.70 1.78 -6.55
N GLN A 157 -8.40 2.70 -7.22
CA GLN A 157 -7.86 3.52 -8.30
C GLN A 157 -6.57 4.26 -7.88
N GLY A 158 -5.49 4.04 -8.64
CA GLY A 158 -4.20 4.69 -8.44
C GLY A 158 -3.30 4.08 -7.35
N ILE A 159 -3.83 3.20 -6.50
CA ILE A 159 -3.04 2.42 -5.53
C ILE A 159 -2.31 1.30 -6.26
N VAL A 160 -1.11 0.96 -5.78
CA VAL A 160 -0.23 -0.04 -6.40
C VAL A 160 0.08 -1.16 -5.41
N VAL A 161 -0.19 -2.40 -5.81
CA VAL A 161 0.06 -3.62 -5.04
C VAL A 161 1.09 -4.50 -5.76
N SER A 162 1.92 -5.18 -4.98
CA SER A 162 2.86 -6.20 -5.47
C SER A 162 2.61 -7.52 -4.75
N ILE A 163 2.63 -8.62 -5.50
CA ILE A 163 2.55 -9.99 -4.99
C ILE A 163 3.98 -10.52 -4.96
N LEU A 164 4.51 -10.89 -3.80
CA LEU A 164 5.86 -11.40 -3.60
C LEU A 164 5.83 -12.92 -3.50
N ASP A 165 5.96 -13.64 -4.63
CA ASP A 165 5.53 -15.05 -4.69
C ASP A 165 6.27 -15.85 -5.79
N ASP A 166 5.60 -16.83 -6.42
CA ASP A 166 6.13 -17.66 -7.51
C ASP A 166 6.12 -16.97 -8.89
N GLY A 167 5.27 -15.96 -9.10
CA GLY A 167 5.19 -15.16 -10.32
C GLY A 167 3.79 -14.57 -10.56
N ILE A 168 3.56 -14.00 -11.74
CA ILE A 168 2.24 -13.57 -12.20
C ILE A 168 2.10 -13.81 -13.71
N GLU A 169 1.01 -14.43 -14.14
CA GLU A 169 0.61 -14.50 -15.54
C GLU A 169 0.05 -13.14 -15.97
N LYS A 170 0.94 -12.19 -16.24
CA LYS A 170 0.65 -10.81 -16.69
C LYS A 170 -0.38 -10.68 -17.81
N ASP A 171 -0.36 -11.64 -18.74
CA ASP A 171 -1.16 -11.68 -19.96
C ASP A 171 -2.48 -12.44 -19.77
N HIS A 172 -2.76 -12.88 -18.54
CA HIS A 172 -4.06 -13.38 -18.13
C HIS A 172 -5.17 -12.38 -18.50
N PRO A 173 -6.29 -12.80 -19.15
CA PRO A 173 -7.31 -11.90 -19.66
C PRO A 173 -7.98 -11.01 -18.60
N ASP A 174 -7.83 -11.38 -17.34
CA ASP A 174 -8.38 -10.73 -16.16
C ASP A 174 -7.35 -9.88 -15.38
N LEU A 175 -6.07 -9.83 -15.79
CA LEU A 175 -5.01 -9.07 -15.10
C LEU A 175 -4.37 -7.99 -15.99
N TRP A 176 -4.18 -8.25 -17.28
CA TRP A 176 -3.35 -7.45 -18.22
C TRP A 176 -3.62 -5.94 -18.29
N ALA A 177 -4.81 -5.46 -17.92
CA ALA A 177 -5.18 -4.04 -17.96
C ALA A 177 -4.91 -3.30 -16.63
N ASN A 178 -4.88 -4.02 -15.51
CA ASN A 178 -4.53 -3.50 -14.17
C ASN A 178 -3.05 -3.67 -13.86
N TYR A 179 -2.38 -4.51 -14.64
CA TYR A 179 -0.95 -4.70 -14.70
C TYR A 179 -0.10 -3.41 -14.59
N ASP A 180 0.81 -3.32 -13.60
CA ASP A 180 1.57 -2.10 -13.28
C ASP A 180 3.08 -2.22 -13.48
N PRO A 181 3.62 -1.47 -14.44
CA PRO A 181 5.03 -1.43 -14.74
C PRO A 181 6.02 -1.40 -13.56
N LEU A 182 5.85 -0.50 -12.60
CA LEU A 182 6.95 -0.18 -11.67
C LEU A 182 6.87 -0.95 -10.34
N ALA A 183 6.10 -2.04 -10.31
CA ALA A 183 5.84 -2.82 -9.09
C ALA A 183 6.45 -4.23 -9.07
N SER A 184 7.53 -4.48 -9.83
CA SER A 184 7.94 -5.85 -10.19
C SER A 184 9.36 -6.06 -10.71
N TYR A 185 9.85 -7.29 -10.55
CA TYR A 185 11.16 -7.84 -10.95
C TYR A 185 11.23 -9.36 -10.72
N ASP A 186 11.89 -10.13 -11.58
CA ASP A 186 12.23 -11.55 -11.31
C ASP A 186 13.59 -11.67 -10.63
N PHE A 187 13.61 -12.22 -9.40
CA PHE A 187 14.85 -12.38 -8.62
C PHE A 187 15.49 -13.77 -8.73
N ASN A 188 14.89 -14.69 -9.48
CA ASN A 188 15.43 -16.03 -9.75
C ASN A 188 16.26 -16.05 -11.04
N ASP A 189 15.71 -15.49 -12.13
CA ASP A 189 16.39 -15.39 -13.44
C ASP A 189 16.99 -13.98 -13.68
N TYR A 190 16.80 -13.04 -12.74
CA TYR A 190 17.45 -11.72 -12.64
C TYR A 190 17.11 -10.71 -13.75
N ASP A 191 15.94 -10.84 -14.37
CA ASP A 191 15.41 -9.92 -15.38
C ASP A 191 14.04 -9.34 -14.92
N PRO A 192 13.36 -8.46 -15.68
CA PRO A 192 12.06 -8.00 -15.24
C PRO A 192 10.98 -9.11 -15.18
N ASP A 193 11.02 -10.13 -16.07
CA ASP A 193 9.88 -11.00 -16.40
C ASP A 193 9.71 -12.27 -15.51
N PRO A 194 8.68 -12.35 -14.65
CA PRO A 194 8.45 -13.40 -13.66
C PRO A 194 7.80 -14.64 -14.28
N GLN A 195 7.61 -14.66 -15.62
CA GLN A 195 6.47 -15.36 -16.22
C GLN A 195 6.44 -16.78 -15.68
N PRO A 196 5.39 -17.14 -14.92
CA PRO A 196 5.41 -18.32 -14.08
C PRO A 196 5.84 -19.53 -14.92
N ARG A 197 6.95 -20.16 -14.54
CA ARG A 197 7.48 -21.28 -15.34
C ARG A 197 6.46 -22.39 -15.32
N TYR A 198 5.79 -22.60 -16.46
CA TYR A 198 4.82 -23.66 -16.66
C TYR A 198 5.49 -25.03 -16.46
N THR A 199 5.19 -25.70 -15.34
CA THR A 199 5.70 -27.03 -15.01
C THR A 199 4.58 -28.07 -15.08
N PRO A 200 4.84 -29.36 -15.37
CA PRO A 200 3.79 -30.38 -15.43
C PRO A 200 3.00 -30.63 -14.12
N SER A 201 3.48 -30.11 -13.00
CA SER A 201 2.85 -30.10 -11.68
C SER A 201 2.08 -28.79 -11.38
N GLU A 202 2.22 -27.79 -12.26
CA GLU A 202 1.63 -26.46 -12.18
C GLU A 202 1.92 -25.77 -10.85
N GLU A 203 3.15 -25.89 -10.35
CA GLU A 203 3.59 -25.35 -9.06
C GLU A 203 3.50 -23.82 -9.02
N ASN A 204 3.97 -23.16 -10.09
CA ASN A 204 4.08 -21.70 -10.21
C ASN A 204 2.75 -20.98 -10.54
N ARG A 205 1.66 -21.35 -9.86
CA ARG A 205 0.30 -20.80 -10.09
C ARG A 205 -0.18 -19.89 -8.96
N HIS A 206 0.55 -19.80 -7.87
CA HIS A 206 0.10 -19.26 -6.59
C HIS A 206 0.03 -17.73 -6.58
N GLY A 207 1.06 -17.04 -7.05
CA GLY A 207 1.07 -15.58 -7.19
C GLY A 207 0.06 -15.07 -8.22
N THR A 208 -0.15 -15.82 -9.32
CA THR A 208 -1.22 -15.55 -10.30
C THR A 208 -2.62 -15.61 -9.67
N ARG A 209 -2.87 -16.55 -8.74
CA ARG A 209 -4.14 -16.65 -8.00
C ARG A 209 -4.30 -15.49 -7.01
N CYS A 210 -3.26 -15.18 -6.25
CA CYS A 210 -3.24 -14.07 -5.30
C CYS A 210 -3.47 -12.71 -6.00
N ALA A 211 -2.91 -12.51 -7.20
CA ALA A 211 -3.06 -11.27 -7.96
C ALA A 211 -4.53 -11.00 -8.36
N GLY A 212 -5.27 -12.03 -8.79
CA GLY A 212 -6.68 -11.90 -9.14
C GLY A 212 -7.58 -11.50 -7.96
N GLU A 213 -7.29 -12.00 -6.76
CA GLU A 213 -8.04 -11.61 -5.56
C GLU A 213 -7.90 -10.13 -5.25
N VAL A 214 -6.71 -9.56 -5.47
CA VAL A 214 -6.48 -8.12 -5.33
C VAL A 214 -7.16 -7.36 -6.48
N ALA A 215 -6.84 -7.69 -7.73
CA ALA A 215 -6.99 -6.77 -8.86
C ALA A 215 -7.46 -7.43 -10.18
N ALA A 216 -8.18 -8.55 -10.14
CA ALA A 216 -8.90 -9.04 -11.33
C ALA A 216 -9.86 -7.96 -11.88
N ILE A 217 -9.92 -7.83 -13.20
CA ILE A 217 -10.61 -6.75 -13.93
C ILE A 217 -12.13 -6.87 -13.77
N ALA A 218 -12.82 -5.74 -13.63
CA ALA A 218 -14.27 -5.71 -13.50
C ALA A 218 -14.99 -5.54 -14.86
N ASN A 219 -16.07 -6.30 -15.07
CA ASN A 219 -17.00 -6.20 -16.19
C ASN A 219 -16.37 -6.50 -17.58
N ASN A 220 -15.34 -7.36 -17.62
CA ASN A 220 -14.78 -7.87 -18.88
C ASN A 220 -15.53 -9.11 -19.40
N GLY A 221 -16.36 -9.76 -18.56
CA GLY A 221 -17.05 -11.01 -18.90
C GLY A 221 -16.18 -12.27 -18.79
N PHE A 222 -15.03 -12.19 -18.13
CA PHE A 222 -14.09 -13.26 -17.82
C PHE A 222 -14.02 -13.50 -16.31
N CYS A 223 -13.50 -14.64 -15.87
CA CYS A 223 -13.47 -15.11 -14.47
C CYS A 223 -14.40 -14.38 -13.48
N GLY A 224 -13.86 -13.52 -12.62
CA GLY A 224 -14.55 -12.90 -11.47
C GLY A 224 -14.28 -11.40 -11.36
N ILE A 225 -13.83 -10.95 -10.20
CA ILE A 225 -13.42 -9.57 -9.94
C ILE A 225 -12.48 -9.49 -8.73
N GLY A 226 -11.50 -8.59 -8.76
CA GLY A 226 -10.63 -8.29 -7.62
C GLY A 226 -11.32 -7.40 -6.59
N VAL A 227 -10.93 -7.50 -5.32
CA VAL A 227 -11.42 -6.61 -4.25
C VAL A 227 -11.19 -5.13 -4.61
N ALA A 228 -10.06 -4.85 -5.26
CA ALA A 228 -9.61 -3.56 -5.73
C ALA A 228 -9.35 -3.63 -7.25
N TYR A 229 -10.41 -3.88 -8.01
CA TYR A 229 -10.41 -4.13 -9.47
C TYR A 229 -9.94 -2.97 -10.38
N ASN A 230 -9.62 -1.79 -9.84
CA ASN A 230 -8.91 -0.70 -10.53
C ASN A 230 -7.56 -0.36 -9.84
N ALA A 231 -7.16 -1.11 -8.82
CA ALA A 231 -5.80 -1.02 -8.30
C ALA A 231 -4.82 -1.58 -9.34
N ARG A 232 -3.62 -1.03 -9.30
CA ARG A 232 -2.52 -1.44 -10.14
C ARG A 232 -1.77 -2.60 -9.48
N ILE A 233 -1.46 -3.65 -10.24
CA ILE A 233 -0.88 -4.92 -9.75
C ILE A 233 0.36 -5.26 -10.57
N GLY A 234 1.54 -5.44 -9.96
CA GLY A 234 2.81 -5.56 -10.71
C GLY A 234 2.78 -6.57 -11.88
N GLY A 235 3.33 -6.27 -13.07
CA GLY A 235 4.63 -5.61 -13.30
C GLY A 235 4.92 -4.86 -14.62
N TRP A 236 6.22 -4.61 -14.86
CA TRP A 236 6.95 -3.87 -15.93
C TRP A 236 6.44 -3.90 -17.38
N LEU A 237 6.14 -2.68 -17.86
CA LEU A 237 6.32 -2.18 -19.24
C LEU A 237 6.22 -0.64 -19.29
N GLU A 238 7.33 0.10 -19.51
CA GLU A 238 7.24 1.52 -19.93
C GLU A 238 7.49 1.66 -21.44
N LEU A 239 6.49 2.17 -22.17
CA LEU A 239 6.56 2.37 -23.63
C LEU A 239 7.05 3.78 -23.99
N ALA A 240 8.37 3.96 -24.12
CA ALA A 240 8.96 5.14 -24.75
C ALA A 240 8.94 5.03 -26.29
N TRP A 241 8.15 5.87 -26.96
CA TRP A 241 8.00 5.83 -28.43
C TRP A 241 9.07 6.69 -29.14
N THR A 242 10.13 6.07 -29.65
CA THR A 242 11.05 6.68 -30.62
C THR A 242 10.82 6.15 -32.04
N GLY A 243 10.63 7.06 -32.99
CA GLY A 243 10.09 6.74 -34.33
C GLY A 243 11.06 6.08 -35.32
N CYS A 244 10.51 5.34 -36.28
CA CYS A 244 11.26 4.65 -37.33
C CYS A 244 11.87 5.63 -38.34
N GLY A 245 13.19 5.55 -38.57
CA GLY A 245 13.87 6.22 -39.66
C GLY A 245 13.60 5.56 -41.02
N ALA A 246 13.69 6.33 -42.11
CA ALA A 246 13.41 5.83 -43.45
C ALA A 246 14.57 4.98 -44.03
N GLY A 247 14.43 3.65 -43.97
CA GLY A 247 15.34 2.70 -44.62
C GLY A 247 14.69 1.32 -44.69
N GLY A 248 14.54 0.76 -45.90
CA GLY A 248 13.77 -0.47 -46.10
C GLY A 248 14.48 -1.74 -45.62
N ALA A 249 14.23 -2.15 -44.38
CA ALA A 249 14.56 -3.46 -43.83
C ALA A 249 13.38 -4.02 -43.02
N VAL A 250 13.39 -5.32 -42.73
CA VAL A 250 12.27 -6.05 -42.10
C VAL A 250 11.88 -5.45 -40.75
N CYS A 251 10.61 -5.07 -40.60
CA CYS A 251 10.05 -4.69 -39.31
C CYS A 251 9.89 -5.92 -38.41
N GLN A 252 10.90 -6.21 -37.59
CA GLN A 252 10.66 -6.94 -36.35
C GLN A 252 9.89 -6.00 -35.40
N GLY A 253 8.75 -6.46 -34.90
CA GLY A 253 7.99 -5.72 -33.88
C GLY A 253 8.77 -5.66 -32.56
N PRO A 254 8.41 -4.75 -31.64
CA PRO A 254 9.02 -4.74 -30.32
C PRO A 254 8.79 -6.10 -29.65
N THR A 255 9.87 -6.75 -29.21
CA THR A 255 9.81 -7.89 -28.30
C THR A 255 9.18 -7.40 -27.00
N PRO A 256 7.95 -7.80 -26.66
CA PRO A 256 7.28 -7.26 -25.49
C PRO A 256 8.03 -7.74 -24.25
N THR A 257 8.29 -6.79 -23.35
CA THR A 257 8.92 -7.05 -22.05
C THR A 257 7.92 -6.70 -20.95
N TYR A 258 8.16 -7.29 -19.80
CA TYR A 258 7.14 -7.99 -19.05
C TYR A 258 7.70 -8.27 -17.64
N ALA A 259 6.83 -8.53 -16.66
CA ALA A 259 7.15 -8.47 -15.22
C ALA A 259 6.03 -8.87 -14.20
N GLY A 260 6.44 -9.04 -12.93
CA GLY A 260 5.73 -9.44 -11.69
C GLY A 260 6.80 -9.63 -10.58
N VAL A 261 6.53 -10.18 -9.39
CA VAL A 261 7.63 -10.59 -8.48
C VAL A 261 7.66 -12.10 -8.27
N ARG A 262 8.54 -12.74 -9.04
CA ARG A 262 8.92 -14.14 -8.91
C ARG A 262 10.19 -14.21 -8.06
N MET A 263 10.05 -14.82 -6.89
CA MET A 263 11.16 -15.13 -5.97
C MET A 263 11.08 -16.57 -5.44
N LEU A 264 9.89 -17.17 -5.30
CA LEU A 264 9.75 -18.50 -4.66
C LEU A 264 10.20 -19.68 -5.53
N ASP A 265 10.24 -19.51 -6.86
CA ASP A 265 10.60 -20.52 -7.86
C ASP A 265 12.13 -20.74 -8.00
N GLY A 266 12.87 -20.71 -6.88
CA GLY A 266 14.33 -20.76 -6.84
C GLY A 266 14.93 -20.85 -5.43
N THR A 267 16.24 -20.62 -5.29
CA THR A 267 16.94 -20.72 -3.99
C THR A 267 16.86 -19.40 -3.21
N ILE A 268 16.00 -19.37 -2.19
CA ILE A 268 15.75 -18.18 -1.36
C ILE A 268 16.96 -17.84 -0.47
N THR A 269 17.24 -16.55 -0.32
CA THR A 269 18.31 -16.02 0.54
C THR A 269 17.93 -14.65 1.12
N ASP A 270 18.54 -14.28 2.26
CA ASP A 270 18.39 -12.95 2.93
C ASP A 270 18.60 -11.77 1.96
N VAL A 271 19.39 -11.92 0.90
CA VAL A 271 19.56 -10.86 -0.13
C VAL A 271 18.39 -10.80 -1.12
N ILE A 272 17.85 -11.93 -1.58
CA ILE A 272 16.70 -11.99 -2.51
C ILE A 272 15.44 -11.46 -1.82
N GLU A 273 15.18 -11.90 -0.59
CA GLU A 273 14.09 -11.40 0.25
C GLU A 273 14.20 -9.88 0.48
N ALA A 274 15.38 -9.40 0.87
CA ALA A 274 15.62 -7.98 1.13
C ALA A 274 15.47 -7.12 -0.13
N GLN A 275 15.86 -7.64 -1.30
CA GLN A 275 15.66 -6.97 -2.59
C GLN A 275 14.17 -6.92 -2.96
N SER A 276 13.46 -8.04 -2.83
CA SER A 276 12.00 -8.13 -3.07
C SER A 276 11.21 -7.15 -2.20
N LEU A 277 11.51 -7.08 -0.90
CA LEU A 277 10.89 -6.13 0.05
C LEU A 277 11.37 -4.68 -0.11
N SER A 278 12.43 -4.44 -0.89
CA SER A 278 12.99 -3.11 -1.20
C SER A 278 12.76 -2.68 -2.65
N LEU A 279 11.94 -3.41 -3.41
CA LEU A 279 11.66 -3.15 -4.82
C LEU A 279 10.75 -1.92 -4.98
N GLN A 280 11.27 -0.83 -5.54
CA GLN A 280 10.50 0.39 -5.86
C GLN A 280 9.55 0.91 -4.75
N PRO A 281 9.99 1.07 -3.48
CA PRO A 281 9.12 1.38 -2.33
C PRO A 281 8.55 2.81 -2.32
N GLN A 282 8.81 3.61 -3.36
CA GLN A 282 8.14 4.90 -3.58
C GLN A 282 6.94 4.79 -4.54
N HIS A 283 6.86 3.70 -5.31
CA HIS A 283 5.80 3.41 -6.26
C HIS A 283 4.85 2.33 -5.71
N ILE A 284 5.40 1.24 -5.19
CA ILE A 284 4.61 0.16 -4.57
C ILE A 284 4.07 0.65 -3.22
N HIS A 285 2.76 0.54 -3.04
CA HIS A 285 2.10 0.97 -1.81
C HIS A 285 1.95 -0.18 -0.80
N ILE A 286 1.59 -1.36 -1.31
CA ILE A 286 1.28 -2.57 -0.56
C ILE A 286 2.06 -3.73 -1.19
N TYR A 287 2.68 -4.56 -0.35
CA TYR A 287 3.22 -5.87 -0.74
C TYR A 287 2.38 -6.93 -0.03
N SER A 288 1.93 -7.94 -0.75
CA SER A 288 1.28 -9.13 -0.20
C SER A 288 2.23 -10.31 -0.34
N ALA A 289 2.45 -11.03 0.76
CA ALA A 289 3.32 -12.20 0.81
C ALA A 289 2.66 -13.31 1.65
N SER A 290 2.93 -14.55 1.26
CA SER A 290 2.30 -15.74 1.83
C SER A 290 3.32 -16.86 2.13
N TRP A 291 4.58 -16.47 2.32
CA TRP A 291 5.73 -17.34 2.56
C TRP A 291 6.42 -17.03 3.90
N GLY A 292 7.19 -17.99 4.40
CA GLY A 292 7.89 -17.91 5.68
C GLY A 292 8.80 -19.15 5.86
N PRO A 293 9.10 -19.55 7.10
CA PRO A 293 9.74 -20.83 7.42
C PRO A 293 8.86 -22.03 7.06
N GLU A 294 9.35 -23.26 7.30
CA GLU A 294 8.54 -24.47 7.09
C GLU A 294 7.50 -24.64 8.23
N ASP A 295 6.23 -24.73 7.85
CA ASP A 295 5.03 -24.87 8.71
C ASP A 295 4.93 -26.26 9.42
N ASP A 296 6.06 -26.82 9.89
CA ASP A 296 6.21 -28.23 10.27
C ASP A 296 5.88 -28.57 11.74
N GLY A 297 5.55 -27.56 12.56
CA GLY A 297 5.32 -27.69 14.00
C GLY A 297 6.60 -27.68 14.84
N ARG A 298 7.76 -27.34 14.26
CA ARG A 298 9.10 -27.50 14.89
C ARG A 298 10.03 -26.33 14.62
N THR A 299 9.97 -25.76 13.42
CA THR A 299 10.85 -24.68 12.96
C THR A 299 10.68 -23.44 13.83
N VAL A 300 11.76 -22.67 14.02
CA VAL A 300 11.74 -21.34 14.66
C VAL A 300 12.78 -20.51 13.92
N ASP A 301 12.34 -19.76 12.92
CA ASP A 301 13.23 -18.99 12.06
C ASP A 301 12.52 -17.73 11.53
N GLY A 302 13.27 -16.81 10.93
CA GLY A 302 12.74 -15.51 10.54
C GLY A 302 13.68 -14.69 9.69
N PRO A 303 13.27 -13.46 9.35
CA PRO A 303 13.99 -12.62 8.39
C PRO A 303 15.42 -12.36 8.85
N GLY A 304 16.36 -12.50 7.92
CA GLY A 304 17.78 -12.30 8.15
C GLY A 304 18.16 -10.84 8.41
N ILE A 305 19.46 -10.52 8.30
CA ILE A 305 19.95 -9.17 8.66
C ILE A 305 19.53 -8.16 7.58
N LEU A 306 19.59 -8.55 6.31
CA LEU A 306 19.19 -7.71 5.19
C LEU A 306 17.67 -7.57 5.14
N THR A 307 16.92 -8.68 5.25
CA THR A 307 15.45 -8.69 5.22
C THR A 307 14.84 -7.85 6.35
N ARG A 308 15.41 -7.92 7.56
CA ARG A 308 14.97 -7.06 8.68
C ARG A 308 15.26 -5.58 8.46
N GLU A 309 16.34 -5.25 7.76
CA GLU A 309 16.64 -3.86 7.40
C GLU A 309 15.80 -3.39 6.22
N ALA A 310 15.44 -4.26 5.27
CA ALA A 310 14.49 -4.00 4.19
C ALA A 310 13.10 -3.65 4.76
N PHE A 311 12.55 -4.47 5.66
CA PHE A 311 11.32 -4.13 6.39
C PHE A 311 11.43 -2.76 7.09
N ARG A 312 12.55 -2.50 7.79
CA ARG A 312 12.78 -1.23 8.50
C ARG A 312 12.85 -0.04 7.53
N HIS A 313 13.50 -0.18 6.38
CA HIS A 313 13.54 0.83 5.32
C HIS A 313 12.16 1.05 4.69
N GLY A 314 11.41 -0.01 4.37
CA GLY A 314 10.05 0.08 3.85
C GLY A 314 9.16 0.91 4.76
N VAL A 315 9.05 0.58 6.05
CA VAL A 315 8.15 1.30 6.98
C VAL A 315 8.64 2.71 7.37
N THR A 316 9.90 3.07 7.13
CA THR A 316 10.43 4.42 7.48
C THR A 316 10.63 5.36 6.28
N LYS A 317 10.88 4.82 5.09
CA LYS A 317 11.21 5.56 3.86
C LYS A 317 10.21 5.33 2.73
N GLY A 318 9.53 4.18 2.68
CA GLY A 318 8.56 3.89 1.63
C GLY A 318 7.37 4.85 1.62
N ARG A 319 6.69 4.98 0.48
CA ARG A 319 5.56 5.90 0.23
C ARG A 319 5.86 7.33 0.75
N GLY A 320 6.96 7.93 0.31
CA GLY A 320 7.36 9.28 0.75
C GLY A 320 7.68 9.40 2.25
N GLY A 321 7.97 8.30 2.94
CA GLY A 321 8.16 8.27 4.39
C GLY A 321 6.88 8.20 5.23
N LEU A 322 5.74 7.81 4.61
CA LEU A 322 4.54 7.31 5.29
C LEU A 322 4.69 5.83 5.71
N GLY A 323 5.56 5.10 5.02
CA GLY A 323 5.85 3.69 5.22
C GLY A 323 5.07 2.77 4.29
N THR A 324 5.78 1.82 3.72
CA THR A 324 5.26 0.64 3.02
C THR A 324 4.30 -0.16 3.90
N LEU A 325 3.27 -0.74 3.29
CA LEU A 325 2.42 -1.75 3.92
C LEU A 325 2.86 -3.16 3.48
N PHE A 326 3.21 -4.02 4.43
CA PHE A 326 3.52 -5.43 4.20
C PHE A 326 2.39 -6.27 4.78
N ILE A 327 1.62 -6.98 3.94
CA ILE A 327 0.52 -7.85 4.35
C ILE A 327 1.02 -9.29 4.28
N TRP A 328 0.79 -10.07 5.34
CA TRP A 328 1.38 -11.39 5.49
C TRP A 328 0.32 -12.43 5.86
N ALA A 329 0.39 -13.61 5.26
CA ALA A 329 -0.35 -14.77 5.75
C ALA A 329 0.15 -15.18 7.15
N SER A 330 -0.70 -15.86 7.94
CA SER A 330 -0.34 -16.34 9.28
C SER A 330 0.15 -17.79 9.34
N GLY A 331 0.65 -18.37 8.23
CA GLY A 331 1.08 -19.77 8.15
C GLY A 331 -0.06 -20.78 7.97
N ASN A 332 0.29 -22.01 7.59
CA ASN A 332 -0.63 -23.13 7.30
C ASN A 332 -0.38 -24.38 8.18
N GLY A 333 0.46 -24.26 9.23
CA GLY A 333 0.90 -25.35 10.11
C GLY A 333 -0.13 -25.87 11.11
N GLY A 334 -1.42 -25.55 10.97
CA GLY A 334 -2.47 -25.92 11.93
C GLY A 334 -2.56 -27.43 12.24
N LEU A 335 -2.43 -28.31 11.24
CA LEU A 335 -2.39 -29.77 11.45
C LEU A 335 -1.08 -30.25 12.10
N HIS A 336 -0.02 -29.44 12.02
CA HIS A 336 1.25 -29.68 12.68
C HIS A 336 1.31 -29.07 14.08
N TYR A 337 0.21 -28.47 14.55
CA TYR A 337 0.12 -27.73 15.81
C TYR A 337 1.16 -26.60 15.89
N ASP A 338 1.46 -25.95 14.76
CA ASP A 338 2.39 -24.84 14.76
C ASP A 338 1.78 -23.54 15.33
N ASN A 339 2.65 -22.58 15.60
CA ASN A 339 2.34 -21.32 16.24
C ASN A 339 3.12 -20.20 15.55
N CYS A 340 2.43 -19.39 14.77
CA CYS A 340 2.99 -18.33 13.95
C CYS A 340 3.80 -17.23 14.68
N ASN A 341 3.96 -17.27 16.01
CA ASN A 341 5.01 -16.50 16.71
C ASN A 341 6.41 -17.16 16.67
N CYS A 342 6.52 -18.35 16.08
CA CYS A 342 7.77 -19.04 15.71
C CYS A 342 8.22 -18.68 14.27
N ASP A 343 7.32 -18.17 13.43
CA ASP A 343 7.65 -17.48 12.18
C ASP A 343 8.03 -16.02 12.48
N GLY A 344 9.27 -15.62 12.20
CA GLY A 344 9.72 -14.24 12.42
C GLY A 344 9.19 -13.19 11.42
N TYR A 345 8.56 -13.59 10.31
CA TYR A 345 8.01 -12.69 9.29
C TYR A 345 6.62 -12.20 9.71
N THR A 346 5.68 -13.09 9.99
CA THR A 346 4.31 -12.75 10.45
C THR A 346 4.29 -12.17 11.87
N ASN A 347 5.25 -12.57 12.73
CA ASN A 347 5.52 -12.04 14.08
C ASN A 347 6.22 -10.66 14.09
N SER A 348 6.60 -10.13 12.93
CA SER A 348 7.19 -8.78 12.82
C SER A 348 6.17 -7.69 13.15
N ILE A 349 6.61 -6.58 13.75
CA ILE A 349 5.72 -5.42 13.95
C ILE A 349 5.46 -4.66 12.64
N HIS A 350 6.32 -4.86 11.63
CA HIS A 350 6.27 -4.16 10.34
C HIS A 350 5.30 -4.81 9.34
N THR A 351 4.94 -6.07 9.57
CA THR A 351 3.94 -6.80 8.79
C THR A 351 2.54 -6.64 9.40
N LEU A 352 1.52 -6.93 8.61
CA LEU A 352 0.13 -7.03 9.03
C LEU A 352 -0.29 -8.48 8.80
N SER A 353 -0.23 -9.28 9.87
CA SER A 353 -0.53 -10.71 9.84
C SER A 353 -2.04 -10.96 9.74
N VAL A 354 -2.42 -11.85 8.81
CA VAL A 354 -3.81 -12.17 8.44
C VAL A 354 -4.05 -13.68 8.53
N GLY A 355 -4.96 -14.08 9.42
CA GLY A 355 -5.45 -15.47 9.54
C GLY A 355 -6.70 -15.75 8.69
N SER A 356 -7.12 -17.01 8.63
CA SER A 356 -8.27 -17.45 7.81
C SER A 356 -9.50 -17.85 8.63
N THR A 357 -10.68 -17.75 8.02
CA THR A 357 -11.89 -18.42 8.48
C THR A 357 -12.66 -19.10 7.33
N THR A 358 -13.37 -20.19 7.64
CA THR A 358 -14.31 -20.81 6.69
C THR A 358 -15.54 -19.92 6.48
N GLN A 359 -16.34 -20.24 5.45
CA GLN A 359 -17.63 -19.58 5.19
C GLN A 359 -18.54 -19.45 6.43
N GLN A 360 -18.61 -20.50 7.23
CA GLN A 360 -19.47 -20.60 8.41
C GLN A 360 -18.86 -19.95 9.66
N GLY A 361 -17.68 -19.35 9.56
CA GLY A 361 -16.98 -18.71 10.68
C GLY A 361 -16.20 -19.69 11.56
N HIS A 362 -15.82 -20.87 11.07
CA HIS A 362 -14.96 -21.81 11.82
C HIS A 362 -13.47 -21.52 11.59
N VAL A 363 -12.62 -22.02 12.49
CA VAL A 363 -11.16 -22.06 12.32
C VAL A 363 -10.84 -23.15 11.27
N PRO A 364 -10.15 -22.84 10.16
CA PRO A 364 -9.74 -23.85 9.18
C PRO A 364 -8.64 -24.75 9.74
N TRP A 365 -8.58 -26.00 9.26
CA TRP A 365 -7.63 -27.02 9.74
C TRP A 365 -6.15 -26.67 9.59
N TYR A 366 -5.81 -25.78 8.64
CA TYR A 366 -4.45 -25.28 8.41
C TYR A 366 -4.14 -24.02 9.21
N SER A 367 -5.12 -23.30 9.75
CA SER A 367 -4.88 -21.97 10.31
C SER A 367 -4.16 -22.06 11.66
N GLU A 368 -2.96 -21.49 11.72
CA GLU A 368 -2.23 -21.35 12.98
C GLU A 368 -2.86 -20.32 13.91
N ALA A 369 -2.42 -20.34 15.17
CA ALA A 369 -2.87 -19.46 16.22
C ALA A 369 -1.68 -18.81 16.94
N CYS A 370 -1.56 -17.50 16.89
CA CYS A 370 -0.50 -16.76 17.57
C CYS A 370 -0.96 -15.35 17.94
N ALA A 371 -0.21 -14.70 18.84
CA ALA A 371 -0.58 -13.38 19.35
C ALA A 371 -0.23 -12.23 18.39
N SER A 372 0.50 -12.49 17.30
CA SER A 372 0.88 -11.48 16.29
C SER A 372 -0.21 -11.25 15.22
N THR A 373 -1.09 -12.22 14.98
CA THR A 373 -2.25 -12.09 14.07
C THR A 373 -3.06 -10.84 14.40
N LEU A 374 -3.29 -9.97 13.42
CA LEU A 374 -4.02 -8.71 13.62
C LEU A 374 -5.50 -8.84 13.26
N THR A 375 -5.80 -9.63 12.22
CA THR A 375 -7.15 -9.74 11.62
C THR A 375 -7.34 -11.04 10.87
N THR A 376 -8.57 -11.31 10.44
CA THR A 376 -8.95 -12.43 9.60
C THR A 376 -9.73 -12.00 8.36
N THR A 377 -9.61 -12.79 7.29
CA THR A 377 -10.48 -12.77 6.11
C THR A 377 -10.95 -14.20 5.80
N TYR A 378 -11.78 -14.36 4.76
CA TYR A 378 -12.25 -15.68 4.35
C TYR A 378 -11.18 -16.47 3.58
N SER A 379 -11.25 -17.80 3.67
CA SER A 379 -10.58 -18.74 2.78
C SER A 379 -11.32 -20.09 2.79
N SER A 380 -10.73 -21.12 2.21
CA SER A 380 -11.24 -22.50 2.18
C SER A 380 -11.37 -23.12 3.57
N GLY A 381 -12.34 -24.02 3.75
CA GLY A 381 -12.47 -24.87 4.94
C GLY A 381 -12.18 -26.35 4.64
N ILE A 382 -13.17 -27.21 4.89
CA ILE A 382 -13.14 -28.62 4.45
C ILE A 382 -13.46 -28.74 2.96
N VAL A 383 -13.24 -29.92 2.36
CA VAL A 383 -13.39 -30.15 0.91
C VAL A 383 -14.81 -29.85 0.37
N THR A 384 -15.83 -29.87 1.23
CA THR A 384 -17.23 -29.52 0.88
C THR A 384 -17.55 -28.03 1.02
N ASP A 385 -16.68 -27.24 1.64
CA ASP A 385 -16.87 -25.79 1.77
C ASP A 385 -16.48 -25.10 0.44
N PRO A 386 -17.17 -24.02 0.05
CA PRO A 386 -16.73 -23.23 -1.10
C PRO A 386 -15.39 -22.58 -0.79
N GLN A 387 -14.48 -22.63 -1.76
CA GLN A 387 -13.11 -22.17 -1.63
C GLN A 387 -12.97 -20.77 -2.27
N ILE A 388 -11.75 -20.25 -2.36
CA ILE A 388 -11.51 -18.97 -3.01
C ILE A 388 -11.59 -19.12 -4.53
N VAL A 389 -12.21 -18.11 -5.13
CA VAL A 389 -12.49 -18.01 -6.57
C VAL A 389 -11.69 -16.85 -7.13
N THR A 390 -10.81 -17.12 -8.10
CA THR A 390 -9.84 -16.15 -8.64
C THR A 390 -9.28 -16.61 -10.00
N THR A 391 -8.34 -15.86 -10.57
CA THR A 391 -7.53 -16.19 -11.76
C THR A 391 -6.65 -17.42 -11.52
N ASP A 392 -6.26 -18.12 -12.58
CA ASP A 392 -5.38 -19.30 -12.51
C ASP A 392 -4.51 -19.38 -13.77
N LEU A 393 -3.40 -20.11 -13.65
CA LEU A 393 -2.38 -20.27 -14.69
C LEU A 393 -2.95 -20.88 -15.98
N HIS A 394 -2.34 -20.58 -17.13
CA HIS A 394 -2.80 -20.91 -18.50
C HIS A 394 -4.09 -20.18 -18.92
N HIS A 395 -4.22 -18.93 -18.48
CA HIS A 395 -5.34 -18.03 -18.81
C HIS A 395 -6.69 -18.59 -18.29
N GLN A 396 -6.70 -19.24 -17.13
CA GLN A 396 -7.87 -19.97 -16.58
C GLN A 396 -8.50 -19.29 -15.36
N CYS A 397 -9.60 -19.85 -14.87
CA CYS A 397 -10.29 -19.43 -13.65
C CYS A 397 -10.32 -20.60 -12.67
N THR A 398 -10.03 -20.35 -11.39
CA THR A 398 -10.11 -21.37 -10.33
C THR A 398 -11.20 -21.04 -9.32
N ASP A 399 -11.89 -22.08 -8.84
CA ASP A 399 -12.76 -22.02 -7.65
C ASP A 399 -12.18 -22.88 -6.51
N LYS A 400 -10.85 -23.06 -6.53
CA LYS A 400 -10.07 -23.95 -5.66
C LYS A 400 -8.74 -23.32 -5.23
N HIS A 401 -8.78 -22.06 -4.78
CA HIS A 401 -7.66 -21.46 -4.02
C HIS A 401 -7.95 -21.53 -2.52
N THR A 402 -6.91 -21.72 -1.71
CA THR A 402 -6.97 -22.32 -0.37
C THR A 402 -5.82 -21.85 0.52
N GLY A 403 -5.95 -21.97 1.84
CA GLY A 403 -4.90 -21.65 2.81
C GLY A 403 -4.99 -20.23 3.38
N THR A 404 -4.13 -19.87 4.33
CA THR A 404 -3.97 -18.47 4.79
C THR A 404 -3.41 -17.57 3.69
N SER A 405 -2.72 -18.18 2.72
CA SER A 405 -2.16 -17.54 1.54
C SER A 405 -3.16 -16.80 0.65
N ALA A 406 -4.44 -17.22 0.63
CA ALA A 406 -5.53 -16.52 -0.06
C ALA A 406 -6.19 -15.43 0.80
N SER A 407 -6.01 -15.47 2.13
CA SER A 407 -6.56 -14.43 3.02
C SER A 407 -5.73 -13.13 3.00
N ALA A 408 -4.40 -13.22 2.91
CA ALA A 408 -3.56 -12.03 2.80
C ALA A 408 -3.86 -11.15 1.56
N PRO A 409 -4.05 -11.69 0.33
CA PRO A 409 -4.49 -10.95 -0.85
C PRO A 409 -5.83 -10.24 -0.68
N LEU A 410 -6.85 -10.91 -0.13
CA LEU A 410 -8.15 -10.27 0.16
C LEU A 410 -7.97 -9.07 1.09
N ALA A 411 -7.20 -9.24 2.17
CA ALA A 411 -6.89 -8.13 3.09
C ALA A 411 -6.10 -7.01 2.40
N ALA A 412 -5.13 -7.32 1.54
CA ALA A 412 -4.36 -6.35 0.76
C ALA A 412 -5.27 -5.51 -0.18
N GLY A 413 -6.21 -6.15 -0.87
CA GLY A 413 -7.22 -5.46 -1.68
C GLY A 413 -8.16 -4.57 -0.85
N MET A 414 -8.63 -5.05 0.31
CA MET A 414 -9.44 -4.24 1.23
C MET A 414 -8.68 -3.02 1.75
N ILE A 415 -7.38 -3.17 1.99
CA ILE A 415 -6.45 -2.11 2.40
C ILE A 415 -6.15 -1.12 1.25
N ALA A 416 -6.15 -1.57 -0.01
CA ALA A 416 -6.06 -0.68 -1.17
C ALA A 416 -7.28 0.26 -1.27
N LEU A 417 -8.51 -0.25 -1.05
CA LEU A 417 -9.71 0.59 -0.97
C LEU A 417 -9.64 1.64 0.16
N ALA A 418 -8.99 1.30 1.27
CA ALA A 418 -8.78 2.22 2.39
C ALA A 418 -7.70 3.29 2.10
N LEU A 419 -6.66 2.94 1.34
CA LEU A 419 -5.64 3.88 0.87
C LEU A 419 -6.17 4.83 -0.20
N GLU A 420 -6.99 4.36 -1.14
CA GLU A 420 -7.71 5.21 -2.10
C GLU A 420 -8.60 6.23 -1.36
N ALA A 421 -9.24 5.81 -0.27
CA ALA A 421 -10.06 6.67 0.57
C ALA A 421 -9.26 7.67 1.43
N ASN A 422 -7.99 7.38 1.77
CA ASN A 422 -7.05 8.30 2.42
C ASN A 422 -5.58 7.88 2.14
N PRO A 423 -4.89 8.50 1.17
CA PRO A 423 -3.54 8.08 0.77
C PRO A 423 -2.46 8.48 1.78
N PHE A 424 -2.78 9.32 2.77
CA PHE A 424 -1.84 9.83 3.78
C PHE A 424 -1.72 8.94 5.02
N LEU A 425 -2.44 7.80 5.06
CA LEU A 425 -2.32 6.82 6.15
C LEU A 425 -0.90 6.26 6.22
N THR A 426 -0.25 6.34 7.37
CA THR A 426 1.02 5.64 7.61
C THR A 426 0.80 4.14 7.81
N TRP A 427 1.87 3.35 7.76
CA TRP A 427 1.81 1.91 8.01
C TRP A 427 1.15 1.55 9.36
N ARG A 428 1.41 2.34 10.41
CA ARG A 428 0.77 2.22 11.73
C ARG A 428 -0.69 2.64 11.73
N ASP A 429 -1.03 3.71 11.01
CA ASP A 429 -2.43 4.14 10.90
C ASP A 429 -3.29 3.02 10.30
N MET A 430 -2.80 2.30 9.29
CA MET A 430 -3.50 1.14 8.73
C MET A 430 -3.67 0.00 9.75
N GLN A 431 -2.65 -0.34 10.54
CA GLN A 431 -2.79 -1.33 11.61
C GLN A 431 -3.80 -0.88 12.69
N HIS A 432 -3.75 0.38 13.14
CA HIS A 432 -4.73 0.96 14.07
C HIS A 432 -6.16 0.92 13.51
N LEU A 433 -6.33 1.15 12.20
CA LEU A 433 -7.60 1.09 11.48
C LEU A 433 -8.11 -0.34 11.38
N VAL A 434 -7.27 -1.33 11.04
CA VAL A 434 -7.63 -2.75 11.00
C VAL A 434 -8.13 -3.23 12.37
N VAL A 435 -7.41 -2.94 13.47
CA VAL A 435 -7.82 -3.23 14.87
C VAL A 435 -9.21 -2.65 15.23
N ARG A 436 -9.66 -1.61 14.52
CA ARG A 436 -10.96 -0.93 14.72
C ARG A 436 -12.02 -1.32 13.68
N ALA A 437 -11.59 -1.83 12.51
CA ALA A 437 -12.45 -2.27 11.41
C ALA A 437 -12.87 -3.74 11.53
N SER A 438 -12.00 -4.57 12.11
CA SER A 438 -12.24 -6.00 12.31
C SER A 438 -13.29 -6.26 13.40
N ARG A 439 -14.05 -7.33 13.22
CA ARG A 439 -15.19 -7.69 14.08
C ARG A 439 -15.22 -9.19 14.34
N ARG A 440 -15.52 -9.59 15.58
CA ARG A 440 -15.82 -10.99 15.91
C ARG A 440 -16.93 -11.60 15.03
N ALA A 441 -17.92 -10.81 14.60
CA ALA A 441 -18.94 -11.22 13.62
C ALA A 441 -19.53 -12.62 13.92
N GLN A 442 -19.48 -13.54 12.95
CA GLN A 442 -19.90 -14.94 13.07
C GLN A 442 -18.77 -15.91 13.47
N LEU A 443 -17.61 -15.41 13.89
CA LEU A 443 -16.40 -16.23 14.12
C LEU A 443 -16.46 -17.03 15.42
N GLN A 444 -16.12 -18.31 15.31
CA GLN A 444 -16.26 -19.34 16.34
C GLN A 444 -14.88 -19.84 16.78
N ALA A 445 -14.47 -19.43 17.98
CA ALA A 445 -13.29 -19.93 18.69
C ALA A 445 -13.56 -19.90 20.21
N GLU A 446 -12.91 -20.79 20.95
CA GLU A 446 -13.05 -20.87 22.42
C GLU A 446 -12.13 -19.88 23.17
N ASP A 447 -11.13 -19.36 22.47
CA ASP A 447 -10.09 -18.50 23.04
C ASP A 447 -10.42 -17.00 23.03
N TRP A 448 -11.55 -16.58 22.45
CA TRP A 448 -12.01 -15.18 22.47
C TRP A 448 -11.96 -14.60 23.89
N ARG A 449 -11.10 -13.60 24.12
CA ARG A 449 -11.04 -12.81 25.37
C ARG A 449 -11.35 -11.35 25.09
N THR A 450 -11.72 -10.62 26.13
CA THR A 450 -11.85 -9.15 26.07
C THR A 450 -10.59 -8.54 26.67
N ASN A 451 -9.92 -7.64 25.94
CA ASN A 451 -8.71 -6.97 26.40
C ASN A 451 -9.02 -5.77 27.33
N GLY A 452 -7.99 -5.12 27.88
CA GLY A 452 -8.12 -4.07 28.88
C GLY A 452 -8.90 -2.83 28.43
N VAL A 453 -9.00 -2.60 27.12
CA VAL A 453 -9.78 -1.49 26.52
C VAL A 453 -11.12 -1.96 25.91
N GLY A 454 -11.57 -3.19 26.24
CA GLY A 454 -12.91 -3.67 25.91
C GLY A 454 -13.05 -4.33 24.54
N ARG A 455 -11.96 -4.64 23.82
CA ARG A 455 -12.03 -5.32 22.50
C ARG A 455 -11.98 -6.84 22.63
N GLN A 456 -12.78 -7.52 21.83
CA GLN A 456 -12.68 -8.96 21.59
C GLN A 456 -11.39 -9.25 20.81
N VAL A 457 -10.59 -10.21 21.25
CA VAL A 457 -9.37 -10.68 20.57
C VAL A 457 -9.22 -12.20 20.72
N SER A 458 -8.65 -12.86 19.71
CA SER A 458 -8.39 -14.31 19.63
C SER A 458 -7.04 -14.54 18.92
N HIS A 459 -6.28 -15.56 19.32
CA HIS A 459 -5.01 -15.92 18.68
C HIS A 459 -5.23 -16.55 17.29
N HIS A 460 -6.42 -17.12 17.02
CA HIS A 460 -6.79 -17.59 15.68
C HIS A 460 -7.20 -16.44 14.75
N TYR A 461 -7.83 -15.39 15.30
CA TYR A 461 -8.53 -14.38 14.50
C TYR A 461 -8.03 -12.93 14.63
N GLY A 462 -7.04 -12.67 15.48
CA GLY A 462 -6.70 -11.32 15.92
C GLY A 462 -7.95 -10.59 16.46
N TYR A 463 -8.23 -9.40 15.92
CA TYR A 463 -9.43 -8.62 16.22
C TYR A 463 -10.70 -9.05 15.44
N GLY A 464 -10.62 -10.11 14.63
CA GLY A 464 -11.73 -10.75 13.93
C GLY A 464 -11.77 -10.49 12.43
N LEU A 465 -12.93 -10.71 11.83
CA LEU A 465 -13.16 -10.59 10.39
C LEU A 465 -13.06 -9.12 9.96
N LEU A 466 -12.19 -8.83 9.01
CA LEU A 466 -12.02 -7.49 8.45
C LEU A 466 -13.31 -7.03 7.73
N ASN A 467 -13.60 -5.74 7.80
CA ASN A 467 -14.79 -5.14 7.18
C ASN A 467 -14.38 -3.95 6.31
N ALA A 468 -14.38 -4.12 4.99
CA ALA A 468 -13.89 -3.12 4.02
C ALA A 468 -14.63 -1.79 4.15
N ARG A 469 -15.96 -1.87 4.35
CA ARG A 469 -16.80 -0.70 4.54
C ARG A 469 -16.42 0.11 5.77
N LEU A 470 -16.22 -0.55 6.92
CA LEU A 470 -15.82 0.12 8.15
C LEU A 470 -14.38 0.63 8.07
N LEU A 471 -13.47 -0.12 7.44
CA LEU A 471 -12.09 0.29 7.20
C LEU A 471 -12.02 1.60 6.40
N VAL A 472 -12.80 1.71 5.32
CA VAL A 472 -12.95 2.93 4.50
C VAL A 472 -13.56 4.10 5.28
N ASP A 473 -14.66 3.87 6.02
CA ASP A 473 -15.34 4.94 6.76
C ASP A 473 -14.46 5.50 7.88
N LEU A 474 -13.68 4.64 8.54
CA LEU A 474 -12.66 5.04 9.50
C LEU A 474 -11.49 5.75 8.80
N ALA A 475 -10.98 5.26 7.67
CA ALA A 475 -9.85 5.85 6.93
C ALA A 475 -10.08 7.34 6.59
N ARG A 476 -11.28 7.70 6.11
CA ARG A 476 -11.67 9.09 5.78
C ARG A 476 -11.76 10.02 7.00
N THR A 477 -11.93 9.44 8.19
CA THR A 477 -12.08 10.14 9.48
C THR A 477 -10.91 9.91 10.44
N TRP A 478 -9.82 9.32 9.95
CA TRP A 478 -8.64 9.01 10.75
C TRP A 478 -7.72 10.22 10.89
N LEU A 479 -7.51 10.67 12.12
CA LEU A 479 -6.41 11.56 12.47
C LEU A 479 -5.10 10.76 12.46
N PRO A 480 -4.00 11.21 11.84
CA PRO A 480 -2.73 10.51 11.90
C PRO A 480 -2.24 10.27 13.33
N THR A 481 -1.60 9.14 13.56
CA THR A 481 -1.01 8.80 14.87
C THR A 481 0.23 9.63 15.18
N GLN A 482 0.48 9.88 16.47
CA GLN A 482 1.73 10.48 16.92
C GLN A 482 2.95 9.59 16.58
N PRO A 483 4.17 10.14 16.50
CA PRO A 483 5.39 9.36 16.23
C PRO A 483 5.53 8.17 17.19
N GLN A 484 5.80 6.98 16.64
CA GLN A 484 5.97 5.76 17.43
C GLN A 484 7.05 5.94 18.50
N LYS A 485 6.75 5.47 19.71
CA LYS A 485 7.67 5.42 20.85
C LYS A 485 8.07 3.97 21.10
N LYS A 486 9.27 3.78 21.65
CA LYS A 486 9.80 2.47 22.04
C LYS A 486 10.37 2.55 23.46
N CYS A 487 9.72 1.86 24.40
CA CYS A 487 10.22 1.71 25.77
C CYS A 487 10.87 0.32 25.93
N VAL A 488 12.06 0.28 26.55
CA VAL A 488 12.88 -0.94 26.68
C VAL A 488 13.07 -1.26 28.16
N ILE A 489 12.44 -2.34 28.63
CA ILE A 489 12.41 -2.74 30.03
C ILE A 489 13.19 -4.05 30.17
N ARG A 490 14.46 -3.97 30.57
CA ARG A 490 15.25 -5.15 30.93
C ARG A 490 14.75 -5.69 32.27
N VAL A 491 14.33 -6.96 32.28
CA VAL A 491 13.70 -7.57 33.46
C VAL A 491 14.68 -8.43 34.23
N LEU A 492 15.41 -9.29 33.52
CA LEU A 492 16.21 -10.39 34.09
C LEU A 492 17.57 -10.48 33.39
N HIS A 493 18.62 -10.58 34.21
CA HIS A 493 20.04 -10.69 33.80
C HIS A 493 20.77 -11.86 34.47
N THR A 494 20.14 -12.54 35.43
CA THR A 494 20.70 -13.66 36.20
C THR A 494 20.04 -14.96 35.75
N PRO A 495 20.81 -15.98 35.33
CA PRO A 495 20.27 -17.27 34.92
C PRO A 495 19.33 -17.84 35.99
N THR A 496 18.09 -18.14 35.59
CA THR A 496 17.03 -18.60 36.51
C THR A 496 16.49 -19.93 36.01
N PRO A 497 16.46 -21.00 36.85
CA PRO A 497 15.97 -22.30 36.42
C PRO A 497 14.46 -22.22 36.12
N ILE A 498 14.03 -22.91 35.06
CA ILE A 498 12.62 -23.02 34.71
C ILE A 498 12.02 -24.19 35.50
N LEU A 499 11.18 -23.84 36.48
CA LEU A 499 10.33 -24.74 37.24
C LEU A 499 9.04 -25.05 36.46
N PRO A 500 8.28 -26.11 36.78
CA PRO A 500 7.08 -26.52 36.05
C PRO A 500 6.04 -25.40 35.83
N LEU A 501 5.95 -24.44 36.75
CA LEU A 501 5.35 -23.13 36.51
C LEU A 501 6.31 -22.05 37.04
N THR A 502 6.77 -21.17 36.16
CA THR A 502 7.71 -20.08 36.46
C THR A 502 7.10 -18.73 36.11
N GLN A 503 6.85 -17.88 37.11
CA GLN A 503 6.28 -16.54 36.89
C GLN A 503 7.29 -15.42 37.20
N VAL A 504 7.67 -14.65 36.18
CA VAL A 504 8.54 -13.48 36.30
C VAL A 504 7.70 -12.21 36.27
N ARG A 505 7.53 -11.58 37.45
CA ARG A 505 6.69 -10.38 37.63
C ARG A 505 7.53 -9.11 37.62
N LYS A 506 7.12 -8.09 36.87
CA LYS A 506 7.83 -6.80 36.76
C LYS A 506 6.84 -5.63 36.81
N LYS A 507 7.01 -4.74 37.79
CA LYS A 507 6.34 -3.43 37.75
C LYS A 507 7.05 -2.53 36.72
N ALA A 508 6.30 -2.02 35.76
CA ALA A 508 6.73 -1.13 34.68
C ALA A 508 6.15 0.27 34.88
N SER A 509 6.96 1.28 34.56
CA SER A 509 6.55 2.70 34.47
C SER A 509 6.32 3.15 33.03
N ALA A 510 6.40 2.24 32.04
CA ALA A 510 6.30 2.56 30.61
C ALA A 510 7.18 3.72 30.12
N CYS A 511 8.35 3.91 30.73
CA CYS A 511 9.25 5.03 30.47
C CYS A 511 8.65 6.42 30.79
N ALA A 512 7.71 6.49 31.74
CA ALA A 512 7.19 7.76 32.28
C ALA A 512 8.32 8.69 32.74
N GLY A 513 8.19 9.99 32.43
CA GLY A 513 9.22 11.00 32.64
C GLY A 513 10.25 11.12 31.50
N HIS A 514 10.26 10.20 30.52
CA HIS A 514 11.19 10.23 29.39
C HIS A 514 10.48 10.49 28.04
N THR A 515 11.27 10.86 27.01
CA THR A 515 10.79 11.19 25.65
C THR A 515 10.20 10.00 24.88
N ASN A 516 10.35 8.79 25.41
CA ASN A 516 9.79 7.52 24.94
C ASN A 516 8.73 6.92 25.88
N TYR A 517 8.10 7.75 26.72
CA TYR A 517 6.88 7.36 27.44
C TYR A 517 5.79 6.85 26.48
N ILE A 518 5.06 5.82 26.90
CA ILE A 518 3.90 5.26 26.19
C ILE A 518 2.68 5.30 27.12
N ARG A 519 1.58 5.87 26.60
CA ARG A 519 0.25 5.98 27.23
C ARG A 519 -0.72 4.91 26.69
N SER A 520 -0.70 4.69 25.38
CA SER A 520 -1.48 3.66 24.70
C SER A 520 -0.56 2.78 23.85
N LEU A 521 -0.65 1.47 24.04
CA LEU A 521 0.15 0.47 23.33
C LEU A 521 -0.24 0.30 21.86
N GLU A 522 0.75 -0.09 21.06
CA GLU A 522 0.59 -0.76 19.76
C GLU A 522 1.01 -2.22 19.96
N HIS A 523 2.21 -2.59 19.50
CA HIS A 523 2.80 -3.92 19.69
C HIS A 523 3.48 -4.07 21.05
N VAL A 524 3.39 -5.27 21.63
CA VAL A 524 4.24 -5.70 22.75
C VAL A 524 5.16 -6.81 22.25
N GLN A 525 6.45 -6.70 22.56
CA GLN A 525 7.45 -7.70 22.22
C GLN A 525 8.18 -8.22 23.47
N VAL A 526 8.36 -9.53 23.55
CA VAL A 526 9.04 -10.21 24.66
C VAL A 526 10.28 -10.91 24.09
N LYS A 527 11.45 -10.31 24.35
CA LYS A 527 12.73 -10.86 23.91
C LYS A 527 13.30 -11.79 24.99
N LEU A 528 13.44 -13.07 24.66
CA LEU A 528 13.94 -14.12 25.56
C LEU A 528 15.26 -14.72 25.08
N SER A 529 16.10 -15.12 26.04
CA SER A 529 17.16 -16.10 25.83
C SER A 529 16.98 -17.20 26.88
N LEU A 530 16.63 -18.42 26.46
CA LEU A 530 16.44 -19.57 27.35
C LEU A 530 16.88 -20.88 26.68
N SER A 531 17.38 -21.83 27.46
CA SER A 531 17.56 -23.23 27.07
C SER A 531 16.47 -24.08 27.70
N TYR A 532 16.00 -25.12 27.01
CA TYR A 532 14.95 -26.03 27.50
C TYR A 532 15.09 -27.39 26.81
N SER A 533 14.90 -28.49 27.55
CA SER A 533 15.18 -29.86 27.08
C SER A 533 14.33 -30.32 25.89
N ARG A 534 13.08 -29.86 25.82
CA ARG A 534 12.15 -30.08 24.69
C ARG A 534 11.27 -28.86 24.50
N ARG A 535 11.66 -27.99 23.57
CA ARG A 535 11.09 -26.64 23.37
C ARG A 535 9.58 -26.63 23.16
N GLY A 536 9.01 -27.62 22.46
CA GLY A 536 7.58 -27.75 22.21
C GLY A 536 6.69 -28.03 23.43
N ASP A 537 7.27 -28.42 24.56
CA ASP A 537 6.53 -28.66 25.82
C ASP A 537 6.36 -27.39 26.67
N LEU A 538 6.92 -26.25 26.24
CA LEU A 538 6.98 -25.00 26.99
C LEU A 538 5.95 -23.99 26.49
N GLU A 539 4.84 -23.85 27.20
CA GLU A 539 3.89 -22.76 26.96
C GLU A 539 4.45 -21.46 27.58
N ILE A 540 4.42 -20.36 26.82
CA ILE A 540 4.84 -19.04 27.29
C ILE A 540 3.68 -18.07 27.10
N SER A 541 3.31 -17.34 28.16
CA SER A 541 2.23 -16.34 28.12
C SER A 541 2.61 -15.06 28.88
N LEU A 542 2.00 -13.96 28.49
CA LEU A 542 2.22 -12.63 29.07
C LEU A 542 0.89 -12.03 29.54
N THR A 543 0.85 -11.57 30.79
CA THR A 543 -0.28 -10.81 31.34
C THR A 543 0.08 -9.33 31.48
N SER A 544 -0.79 -8.44 30.99
CA SER A 544 -0.64 -6.98 31.09
C SER A 544 -1.14 -6.44 32.44
N PRO A 545 -0.81 -5.18 32.79
CA PRO A 545 -1.33 -4.51 33.99
C PRO A 545 -2.86 -4.40 34.02
N MET A 546 -3.53 -4.45 32.86
CA MET A 546 -4.99 -4.38 32.74
C MET A 546 -5.67 -5.76 32.79
N GLY A 547 -4.90 -6.85 32.94
CA GLY A 547 -5.41 -8.20 33.15
C GLY A 547 -5.57 -9.05 31.88
N THR A 548 -5.36 -8.47 30.70
CA THR A 548 -5.28 -9.22 29.43
C THR A 548 -4.16 -10.23 29.51
N CYS A 549 -4.44 -11.49 29.15
CA CYS A 549 -3.43 -12.53 29.00
C CYS A 549 -3.35 -12.94 27.53
N SER A 550 -2.12 -13.09 27.02
CA SER A 550 -1.85 -13.47 25.64
C SER A 550 -0.79 -14.58 25.61
N THR A 551 -1.08 -15.67 24.91
CA THR A 551 -0.18 -16.80 24.73
C THR A 551 0.82 -16.44 23.64
N LEU A 552 2.08 -16.32 24.03
CA LEU A 552 3.19 -15.93 23.16
C LEU A 552 3.71 -17.10 22.33
N VAL A 553 3.65 -18.33 22.86
CA VAL A 553 3.75 -19.58 22.11
C VAL A 553 2.98 -20.67 22.87
N ALA A 554 2.17 -21.43 22.14
CA ALA A 554 1.45 -22.59 22.65
C ALA A 554 2.35 -23.85 22.65
N ILE A 555 1.82 -24.98 23.12
CA ILE A 555 2.48 -26.27 22.93
C ILE A 555 2.62 -26.61 21.45
N ARG A 556 3.78 -27.14 21.05
CA ARG A 556 4.04 -27.66 19.70
C ARG A 556 4.57 -29.09 19.80
N PRO A 557 3.72 -30.12 19.77
CA PRO A 557 4.12 -31.50 20.09
C PRO A 557 5.26 -32.08 19.21
N PHE A 558 5.44 -31.58 17.99
CA PHE A 558 6.52 -32.05 17.11
C PHE A 558 7.88 -31.34 17.36
N ASP A 559 7.91 -30.20 18.06
CA ASP A 559 9.14 -29.46 18.40
C ASP A 559 9.92 -30.15 19.52
N ILE A 560 10.64 -31.21 19.16
CA ILE A 560 11.53 -31.96 20.06
C ILE A 560 12.88 -31.25 20.34
N SER A 561 13.05 -29.98 19.91
CA SER A 561 14.35 -29.31 19.96
C SER A 561 14.83 -28.99 21.38
N GLY A 562 16.08 -29.35 21.68
CA GLY A 562 16.79 -28.96 22.90
C GLY A 562 17.45 -27.58 22.85
N GLN A 563 17.36 -26.86 21.72
CA GLN A 563 18.05 -25.57 21.53
C GLN A 563 17.39 -24.41 22.31
N GLY A 564 16.12 -24.55 22.67
CA GLY A 564 15.34 -23.47 23.28
C GLY A 564 15.19 -22.26 22.34
N TYR A 565 15.22 -21.05 22.93
CA TYR A 565 15.05 -19.80 22.20
C TYR A 565 16.25 -18.88 22.47
N ASN A 566 17.09 -18.62 21.46
CA ASN A 566 18.25 -17.74 21.58
C ASN A 566 17.93 -16.33 21.06
N ASN A 567 17.72 -15.37 21.96
CA ASN A 567 17.42 -13.98 21.61
C ASN A 567 16.15 -13.84 20.74
N TRP A 568 15.26 -14.84 20.73
CA TRP A 568 13.98 -14.80 20.03
C TRP A 568 13.11 -13.68 20.59
N ILE A 569 12.22 -13.14 19.75
CA ILE A 569 11.32 -12.06 20.11
C ILE A 569 9.90 -12.53 19.79
N PHE A 570 9.12 -12.88 20.80
CA PHE A 570 7.68 -13.10 20.62
C PHE A 570 6.95 -11.77 20.57
N MET A 571 5.93 -11.63 19.73
CA MET A 571 5.11 -10.43 19.58
C MET A 571 3.66 -10.70 20.01
N SER A 572 2.97 -9.67 20.47
CA SER A 572 1.54 -9.70 20.75
C SER A 572 0.89 -8.36 20.39
N THR A 573 -0.21 -8.44 19.63
CA THR A 573 -1.09 -7.31 19.29
C THR A 573 -2.22 -7.16 20.30
N HIS A 574 -2.48 -8.16 21.16
CA HIS A 574 -3.69 -8.27 21.98
C HIS A 574 -3.89 -7.11 22.97
N PHE A 575 -2.81 -6.41 23.31
CA PHE A 575 -2.77 -5.30 24.25
C PHE A 575 -3.05 -3.93 23.61
N TRP A 576 -3.54 -3.87 22.36
CA TRP A 576 -3.64 -2.62 21.60
C TRP A 576 -4.49 -1.54 22.29
N ASP A 577 -3.94 -0.33 22.34
CA ASP A 577 -4.34 0.87 23.09
C ASP A 577 -4.33 0.79 24.64
N GLU A 578 -4.00 -0.34 25.28
CA GLU A 578 -3.92 -0.46 26.75
C GLU A 578 -2.85 0.47 27.37
N ASP A 579 -3.03 0.81 28.66
CA ASP A 579 -2.01 1.51 29.46
C ASP A 579 -0.95 0.51 29.97
N PRO A 580 0.31 0.62 29.51
CA PRO A 580 1.38 -0.32 29.91
C PRO A 580 1.93 -0.12 31.34
N GLN A 581 1.42 0.85 32.10
CA GLN A 581 1.88 1.14 33.47
C GLN A 581 1.28 0.16 34.49
N GLY A 582 2.13 -0.44 35.33
CA GLY A 582 1.70 -1.36 36.38
C GLY A 582 2.43 -2.70 36.31
N LEU A 583 1.76 -3.81 36.67
CA LEU A 583 2.40 -5.12 36.84
C LEU A 583 2.27 -5.99 35.59
N TRP A 584 3.40 -6.24 34.92
CA TRP A 584 3.49 -7.27 33.88
C TRP A 584 3.90 -8.61 34.51
N THR A 585 3.32 -9.71 34.04
CA THR A 585 3.70 -11.07 34.44
C THR A 585 4.00 -11.91 33.21
N LEU A 586 5.25 -12.37 33.08
CA LEU A 586 5.61 -13.43 32.13
C LEU A 586 5.44 -14.78 32.83
N SER A 587 4.71 -15.71 32.22
CA SER A 587 4.57 -17.08 32.68
C SER A 587 5.25 -18.03 31.71
N LEU A 588 5.99 -18.99 32.23
CA LEU A 588 6.56 -20.13 31.51
C LEU A 588 6.04 -21.39 32.20
N GLU A 589 5.35 -22.28 31.47
CA GLU A 589 4.73 -23.48 32.03
C GLU A 589 5.09 -24.73 31.23
N ASN A 590 5.50 -25.78 31.93
CA ASN A 590 5.80 -27.08 31.36
C ASN A 590 4.52 -27.89 31.21
N LYS A 591 3.99 -27.98 29.98
CA LYS A 591 2.79 -28.77 29.67
C LYS A 591 3.09 -30.22 29.30
N GLY A 592 4.36 -30.54 29.04
CA GLY A 592 4.81 -31.88 28.67
C GLY A 592 5.37 -32.69 29.84
N TYR A 593 6.48 -33.38 29.60
CA TYR A 593 7.04 -34.31 30.57
C TYR A 593 7.60 -33.63 31.83
N TYR A 594 7.29 -34.17 33.01
CA TYR A 594 7.71 -33.63 34.31
C TYR A 594 9.24 -33.53 34.51
N PHE A 595 10.02 -34.30 33.74
CA PHE A 595 11.48 -34.30 33.77
C PHE A 595 12.11 -33.24 32.85
N ASN A 596 11.30 -32.44 32.14
CA ASN A 596 11.83 -31.34 31.35
C ASN A 596 12.56 -30.32 32.24
N THR A 597 13.68 -29.81 31.75
CA THR A 597 14.54 -28.87 32.47
C THR A 597 15.01 -27.76 31.56
N GLY A 598 15.31 -26.60 32.15
CA GLY A 598 15.80 -25.45 31.39
C GLY A 598 16.18 -24.27 32.25
N THR A 599 16.65 -23.20 31.62
CA THR A 599 17.11 -21.99 32.28
C THR A 599 16.81 -20.77 31.43
N LEU A 600 16.15 -19.79 32.03
CA LEU A 600 15.92 -18.47 31.47
C LEU A 600 17.14 -17.58 31.78
N TYR A 601 17.92 -17.26 30.76
CA TYR A 601 19.12 -16.40 30.88
C TYR A 601 18.80 -14.92 30.78
N ARG A 602 17.80 -14.55 29.97
CA ARG A 602 17.47 -13.15 29.68
C ARG A 602 15.99 -12.96 29.38
N TYR A 603 15.40 -11.93 29.95
CA TYR A 603 14.09 -11.42 29.57
C TYR A 603 14.15 -9.89 29.44
N THR A 604 13.77 -9.37 28.27
CA THR A 604 13.55 -7.94 28.02
C THR A 604 12.16 -7.74 27.42
N LEU A 605 11.35 -6.92 28.09
CA LEU A 605 10.06 -6.45 27.60
C LEU A 605 10.28 -5.20 26.75
N LEU A 606 9.72 -5.18 25.55
CA LEU A 606 9.79 -4.12 24.56
C LEU A 606 8.37 -3.64 24.29
N LEU A 607 8.11 -2.36 24.53
CA LEU A 607 6.79 -1.76 24.36
C LEU A 607 6.85 -0.76 23.22
N TYR A 608 5.89 -0.83 22.30
CA TYR A 608 5.68 0.14 21.23
C TYR A 608 4.30 0.81 21.42
N GLY A 609 4.14 2.03 20.94
CA GLY A 609 2.91 2.79 21.14
C GLY A 609 3.11 4.30 20.98
N THR A 610 2.15 5.07 21.50
CA THR A 610 2.22 6.54 21.55
C THR A 610 2.05 7.08 22.97
N ALA A 611 2.38 8.36 23.16
CA ALA A 611 2.04 9.11 24.38
C ALA A 611 0.63 9.75 24.32
N GLU A 612 -0.15 9.47 23.27
CA GLU A 612 -1.56 9.90 23.13
C GLU A 612 -2.47 8.89 23.84
N ASP A 613 -3.64 9.33 24.33
CA ASP A 613 -4.68 8.40 24.77
C ASP A 613 -5.56 8.02 23.58
N MET A 614 -5.27 6.85 23.01
CA MET A 614 -5.92 6.36 21.78
C MET A 614 -7.34 5.82 22.03
N THR A 615 -7.82 5.84 23.28
CA THR A 615 -9.20 5.51 23.66
C THR A 615 -10.08 6.75 23.80
N ALA A 616 -9.51 7.88 24.24
CA ALA A 616 -10.19 9.17 24.39
C ALA A 616 -10.13 10.06 23.13
N ARG A 617 -9.45 9.61 22.07
CA ARG A 617 -9.28 10.36 20.81
C ARG A 617 -10.64 10.71 20.15
N PRO A 618 -10.92 12.00 19.87
CA PRO A 618 -12.17 12.41 19.22
C PRO A 618 -12.19 12.04 17.73
N THR A 619 -13.38 11.73 17.21
CA THR A 619 -13.61 11.54 15.77
C THR A 619 -13.68 12.88 15.05
N GLY A 620 -12.88 13.05 14.00
CA GLY A 620 -12.85 14.29 13.21
C GLY A 620 -12.55 13.99 11.74
N SER A 621 -13.35 14.56 10.83
CA SER A 621 -13.13 14.37 9.39
C SER A 621 -11.81 15.03 8.98
N GLN A 622 -10.87 14.21 8.49
CA GLN A 622 -9.70 14.70 7.77
C GLN A 622 -10.06 14.98 6.31
N VAL A 623 -10.55 13.97 5.60
CA VAL A 623 -10.85 14.07 4.17
C VAL A 623 -12.27 14.60 3.98
N THR A 624 -12.36 15.89 3.64
CA THR A 624 -13.63 16.56 3.34
C THR A 624 -13.86 16.59 1.82
N SER A 625 -14.21 15.44 1.22
CA SER A 625 -14.52 15.36 -0.21
C SER A 625 -15.69 16.27 -0.64
N SER A 626 -16.62 16.54 0.29
CA SER A 626 -17.70 17.51 0.15
C SER A 626 -17.27 18.98 0.19
N ALA A 627 -16.02 19.28 0.55
CA ALA A 627 -15.46 20.63 0.50
C ALA A 627 -14.83 20.97 -0.87
N CYS A 628 -14.77 20.03 -1.81
CA CYS A 628 -14.27 20.33 -3.15
C CYS A 628 -15.27 21.20 -3.94
N VAL A 629 -14.84 22.41 -4.30
CA VAL A 629 -15.63 23.43 -5.01
C VAL A 629 -15.57 23.21 -6.53
N GLN A 630 -14.37 22.92 -7.04
CA GLN A 630 -14.11 22.72 -8.47
C GLN A 630 -13.38 21.40 -8.71
N TRP A 631 -13.90 20.62 -9.66
CA TRP A 631 -13.36 19.36 -10.13
C TRP A 631 -12.92 19.52 -11.59
N ASP A 632 -11.87 18.82 -12.00
CA ASP A 632 -11.44 18.79 -13.40
C ASP A 632 -12.08 17.64 -14.21
N THR A 633 -11.59 17.46 -15.45
CA THR A 633 -12.07 16.44 -16.38
C THR A 633 -11.70 15.01 -16.00
N GLU A 634 -10.75 14.83 -15.07
CA GLU A 634 -10.29 13.53 -14.57
C GLU A 634 -10.94 13.17 -13.22
N GLY A 635 -11.69 14.11 -12.62
CA GLY A 635 -12.37 13.94 -11.34
C GLY A 635 -11.50 14.29 -10.14
N LEU A 636 -10.47 15.11 -10.35
CA LEU A 636 -9.53 15.56 -9.31
C LEU A 636 -9.94 16.94 -8.78
N CYS A 637 -9.69 17.21 -7.50
CA CYS A 637 -10.08 18.49 -6.90
C CYS A 637 -9.06 19.60 -7.18
N GLN A 638 -9.55 20.77 -7.60
CA GLN A 638 -8.75 21.96 -7.88
C GLN A 638 -8.91 23.09 -6.84
N GLU A 639 -10.07 23.18 -6.17
CA GLU A 639 -10.33 24.20 -5.15
C GLU A 639 -11.09 23.63 -3.94
N CYS A 640 -10.70 24.02 -2.73
CA CYS A 640 -11.29 23.55 -1.47
C CYS A 640 -11.95 24.70 -0.69
N HIS A 641 -13.15 24.44 -0.18
CA HIS A 641 -13.90 25.37 0.66
C HIS A 641 -13.16 25.63 1.99
N SER A 642 -12.92 26.90 2.32
CA SER A 642 -12.35 27.33 3.60
C SER A 642 -13.14 26.74 4.78
N PRO A 643 -12.49 26.21 5.84
CA PRO A 643 -11.08 26.39 6.20
C PRO A 643 -10.09 25.35 5.65
N ALA A 644 -10.51 24.42 4.77
CA ALA A 644 -9.69 23.29 4.32
C ALA A 644 -8.42 23.70 3.53
N TYR A 645 -7.50 22.74 3.41
CA TYR A 645 -6.22 22.84 2.70
C TYR A 645 -6.18 21.82 1.56
N ILE A 646 -5.61 22.20 0.42
CA ILE A 646 -5.33 21.34 -0.72
C ILE A 646 -4.05 20.54 -0.43
N LEU A 647 -4.07 19.22 -0.59
CA LEU A 647 -2.86 18.40 -0.71
C LEU A 647 -3.01 17.42 -1.86
N GLY A 648 -2.23 17.63 -2.93
CA GLY A 648 -2.48 16.96 -4.21
C GLY A 648 -3.90 17.28 -4.68
N HIS A 649 -4.73 16.25 -4.83
CA HIS A 649 -6.09 16.33 -5.33
C HIS A 649 -7.18 16.26 -4.23
N LEU A 650 -6.79 16.43 -2.96
CA LEU A 650 -7.68 16.23 -1.80
C LEU A 650 -7.83 17.47 -0.92
N CYS A 651 -9.06 17.70 -0.45
CA CYS A 651 -9.39 18.74 0.54
C CYS A 651 -9.32 18.19 1.96
N LEU A 652 -8.28 18.59 2.70
CA LEU A 652 -8.02 18.16 4.07
C LEU A 652 -8.38 19.25 5.08
N SER A 653 -8.99 18.90 6.21
CA SER A 653 -9.29 19.86 7.28
C SER A 653 -8.04 20.44 7.96
N HIS A 654 -6.91 19.72 7.86
CA HIS A 654 -5.57 20.12 8.30
C HIS A 654 -4.50 19.31 7.57
N CYS A 655 -3.27 19.81 7.50
CA CYS A 655 -2.18 19.10 6.84
C CYS A 655 -1.72 17.88 7.66
N PRO A 656 -1.45 16.72 7.02
CA PRO A 656 -0.98 15.52 7.69
C PRO A 656 0.52 15.60 8.02
N PRO A 657 1.05 14.68 8.85
CA PRO A 657 2.49 14.52 9.04
C PRO A 657 3.26 14.45 7.71
N ARG A 658 4.52 14.88 7.74
CA ARG A 658 5.36 15.25 6.59
C ARG A 658 4.93 16.50 5.81
N TYR A 659 3.86 17.20 6.20
CA TYR A 659 3.44 18.46 5.57
C TYR A 659 3.13 19.56 6.59
N PHE A 660 3.36 20.82 6.20
CA PHE A 660 2.92 22.03 6.92
C PHE A 660 1.90 22.81 6.09
N SER A 661 1.13 23.67 6.75
CA SER A 661 0.17 24.54 6.07
C SER A 661 0.84 25.80 5.53
N HIS A 662 0.63 26.05 4.24
CA HIS A 662 1.10 27.23 3.52
C HIS A 662 -0.07 27.93 2.83
N THR A 663 0.10 29.19 2.44
CA THR A 663 -0.88 29.91 1.62
C THR A 663 -0.23 30.39 0.33
N HIS A 664 -0.75 29.90 -0.80
CA HIS A 664 -0.25 30.22 -2.12
C HIS A 664 -1.16 31.26 -2.80
N GLN A 665 -0.56 32.27 -3.42
CA GLN A 665 -1.29 33.24 -4.24
C GLN A 665 -1.25 32.76 -5.69
N ALA A 666 -2.40 32.37 -6.25
CA ALA A 666 -2.50 32.04 -7.67
C ALA A 666 -2.47 33.34 -8.51
N MET A 667 -1.57 33.41 -9.49
CA MET A 667 -1.64 34.46 -10.51
C MET A 667 -2.54 34.02 -11.66
N THR A 668 -3.70 34.67 -11.80
CA THR A 668 -4.54 34.58 -13.00
C THR A 668 -4.40 35.86 -13.84
N THR A 669 -3.89 35.74 -15.06
CA THR A 669 -3.70 36.86 -15.98
C THR A 669 -4.82 36.93 -17.02
N GLU A 670 -6.01 37.37 -16.60
CA GLU A 670 -7.05 37.87 -17.51
C GLU A 670 -7.55 39.25 -17.06
N LEU A 671 -8.14 40.01 -17.98
CA LEU A 671 -8.42 41.43 -17.77
C LEU A 671 -9.62 41.68 -16.85
N GLY A 672 -9.33 42.21 -15.67
CA GLY A 672 -10.14 43.30 -15.11
C GLY A 672 -11.35 42.93 -14.25
N HIS A 673 -11.13 42.23 -13.14
CA HIS A 673 -11.48 42.74 -11.80
C HIS A 673 -10.87 41.86 -10.69
N LEU A 674 -10.61 42.44 -9.51
CA LEU A 674 -9.82 41.83 -8.45
C LEU A 674 -10.63 40.91 -7.52
N ALA A 675 -10.32 39.61 -7.56
CA ALA A 675 -10.41 38.71 -6.43
C ALA A 675 -9.36 37.60 -6.60
N MET A 676 -8.22 37.69 -5.89
CA MET A 676 -7.19 36.64 -5.89
C MET A 676 -7.59 35.53 -4.90
N PRO A 677 -7.83 34.28 -5.33
CA PRO A 677 -8.07 33.18 -4.41
C PRO A 677 -6.77 32.85 -3.65
N VAL A 678 -6.79 33.01 -2.32
CA VAL A 678 -5.69 32.59 -1.45
C VAL A 678 -5.84 31.10 -1.19
N LEU A 679 -5.17 30.30 -2.02
CA LEU A 679 -5.20 28.84 -1.92
C LEU A 679 -4.45 28.40 -0.67
N ARG A 680 -5.16 27.73 0.24
CA ARG A 680 -4.57 27.00 1.36
C ARG A 680 -4.01 25.69 0.83
N VAL A 681 -2.70 25.46 0.96
CA VAL A 681 -2.02 24.30 0.40
C VAL A 681 -1.11 23.68 1.45
N CYS A 682 -1.03 22.35 1.50
CA CYS A 682 -0.06 21.65 2.32
C CYS A 682 1.24 21.46 1.54
N SER A 683 2.36 21.92 2.11
CA SER A 683 3.70 21.81 1.51
C SER A 683 4.57 20.88 2.34
N SER A 684 5.52 20.18 1.71
CA SER A 684 6.30 19.13 2.37
C SER A 684 7.31 19.68 3.38
N CYS A 685 7.44 18.98 4.50
CA CYS A 685 8.51 19.17 5.47
C CYS A 685 9.87 18.74 4.90
N HIS A 686 10.96 19.20 5.54
CA HIS A 686 12.25 18.56 5.33
C HIS A 686 12.21 17.07 5.72
N SER A 687 12.94 16.22 5.00
CA SER A 687 12.84 14.74 5.05
C SER A 687 13.12 14.11 6.42
N SER A 688 13.88 14.81 7.28
CA SER A 688 14.18 14.42 8.66
C SER A 688 13.06 14.73 9.66
N CYS A 689 12.19 15.70 9.36
CA CYS A 689 11.04 16.04 10.19
C CYS A 689 9.90 15.03 9.99
N TYR A 690 9.20 14.69 11.08
CA TYR A 690 7.90 14.00 11.01
C TYR A 690 6.72 15.00 10.99
N THR A 691 6.84 16.10 11.72
CA THR A 691 5.99 17.30 11.57
C THR A 691 6.87 18.55 11.58
N CYS A 692 6.41 19.62 10.93
CA CYS A 692 7.14 20.86 10.79
C CYS A 692 6.21 22.08 10.77
N CYS A 693 6.79 23.28 10.92
CA CYS A 693 6.13 24.57 10.64
C CYS A 693 6.55 25.20 9.30
N GLY A 694 7.48 24.56 8.57
CA GLY A 694 8.05 25.04 7.30
C GLY A 694 8.89 23.95 6.62
N SER A 695 9.43 24.24 5.44
CA SER A 695 10.21 23.28 4.63
C SER A 695 11.70 23.20 5.00
N SER A 696 12.18 24.01 5.95
CA SER A 696 13.60 24.05 6.32
C SER A 696 14.03 22.88 7.21
N LEU A 697 15.35 22.62 7.20
CA LEU A 697 16.06 21.78 8.18
C LEU A 697 15.88 22.24 9.64
N LEU A 698 15.47 23.50 9.85
CA LEU A 698 15.30 24.16 11.15
C LEU A 698 13.82 24.33 11.56
N ASP A 699 12.88 23.86 10.74
CA ASP A 699 11.44 24.04 10.99
C ASP A 699 10.76 22.77 11.55
N CYS A 700 11.52 21.75 11.97
CA CYS A 700 10.95 20.51 12.49
C CYS A 700 10.32 20.72 13.88
N THR A 701 9.05 20.31 14.03
CA THR A 701 8.35 20.27 15.32
C THR A 701 8.32 18.88 15.95
N THR A 702 8.47 17.82 15.14
CA THR A 702 8.82 16.46 15.59
C THR A 702 9.71 15.77 14.54
N CYS A 703 10.43 14.72 14.93
CA CYS A 703 11.36 13.99 14.05
C CYS A 703 10.88 12.58 13.72
N SER A 704 11.21 12.10 12.52
CA SER A 704 11.05 10.69 12.18
C SER A 704 12.15 9.84 12.83
N LEU A 705 11.86 8.60 13.21
CA LEU A 705 12.90 7.67 13.69
C LEU A 705 13.94 7.41 12.57
N PRO A 706 15.26 7.37 12.88
CA PRO A 706 15.89 7.38 14.20
C PRO A 706 16.29 8.78 14.74
N TYR A 707 15.89 9.87 14.08
CA TYR A 707 16.33 11.22 14.41
C TYR A 707 15.70 11.74 15.71
N ILE A 708 16.45 12.56 16.44
CA ILE A 708 16.06 13.21 17.69
C ILE A 708 15.88 14.72 17.43
N LEU A 709 14.86 15.33 18.03
CA LEU A 709 14.59 16.75 17.89
C LEU A 709 15.48 17.59 18.82
N ASP A 710 16.32 18.43 18.23
CA ASP A 710 16.91 19.56 18.93
C ASP A 710 15.88 20.70 19.01
N LYS A 711 15.47 21.04 20.23
CA LYS A 711 14.46 22.07 20.52
C LYS A 711 14.99 23.51 20.44
N HIS A 712 16.30 23.72 20.42
CA HIS A 712 16.89 25.05 20.26
C HIS A 712 17.03 25.46 18.80
N TRP A 713 17.31 24.50 17.92
CA TRP A 713 17.55 24.74 16.48
C TRP A 713 16.37 24.32 15.59
N GLY A 714 15.34 23.66 16.15
CA GLY A 714 14.21 23.13 15.37
C GLY A 714 14.63 22.03 14.39
N SER A 715 15.75 21.36 14.65
CA SER A 715 16.41 20.46 13.70
C SER A 715 16.41 19.02 14.18
N CYS A 716 16.28 18.08 13.24
CA CYS A 716 16.33 16.64 13.52
C CYS A 716 17.73 16.07 13.32
N SER A 717 18.48 15.85 14.41
CA SER A 717 19.82 15.25 14.41
C SER A 717 19.76 13.73 14.55
N GLY A 718 20.56 13.01 13.78
CA GLY A 718 20.71 11.55 13.92
C GLY A 718 21.67 11.17 15.06
N PRO A 719 21.69 9.91 15.50
CA PRO A 719 22.81 9.39 16.28
C PRO A 719 24.10 9.50 15.45
N ALA A 720 25.12 10.17 15.98
CA ALA A 720 26.34 10.47 15.23
C ALA A 720 27.10 9.19 14.82
N THR A 721 27.31 9.02 13.52
CA THR A 721 28.30 8.08 12.98
C THR A 721 29.71 8.57 13.32
N PRO A 722 30.62 7.73 13.85
CA PRO A 722 31.97 8.14 14.22
C PRO A 722 32.89 8.25 12.99
N ASN A 723 32.60 9.21 12.10
CA ASN A 723 33.53 9.80 11.12
C ASN A 723 32.86 10.98 10.41
N ASP A 724 32.93 12.16 11.02
CA ASP A 724 32.77 13.45 10.33
C ASP A 724 33.56 14.52 11.11
N TYR A 725 34.87 14.63 10.82
CA TYR A 725 35.70 15.71 11.33
C TYR A 725 35.58 16.92 10.40
N PRO A 726 35.18 18.12 10.89
CA PRO A 726 35.01 19.28 10.03
C PRO A 726 36.36 19.80 9.52
N GLN A 727 36.57 19.68 8.19
CA GLN A 727 37.66 20.38 7.49
C GLN A 727 37.45 21.90 7.59
N PRO A 728 38.41 22.69 8.10
CA PRO A 728 38.26 24.13 8.23
C PRO A 728 38.33 24.83 6.87
N SER A 729 37.49 25.84 6.68
CA SER A 729 37.35 26.59 5.43
C SER A 729 38.59 27.45 5.10
N ALA A 730 39.16 27.28 3.91
CA ALA A 730 40.08 28.23 3.28
C ALA A 730 39.39 28.91 2.08
N THR A 731 39.36 30.24 2.05
CA THR A 731 38.63 31.01 1.03
C THR A 731 39.51 31.42 -0.15
N ALA A 732 39.07 31.12 -1.37
CA ALA A 732 39.57 31.75 -2.60
C ALA A 732 38.40 32.03 -3.54
N ARG A 733 38.39 33.19 -4.21
CA ARG A 733 37.30 33.62 -5.10
C ARG A 733 37.51 33.16 -6.55
N PRO A 734 36.43 32.89 -7.32
CA PRO A 734 36.55 32.36 -8.68
C PRO A 734 36.87 33.44 -9.73
N CYS A 735 37.60 33.04 -10.77
CA CYS A 735 37.64 33.76 -12.05
C CYS A 735 36.79 33.02 -13.09
N ARG A 736 35.86 33.75 -13.74
CA ARG A 736 35.02 33.23 -14.83
C ARG A 736 35.82 33.02 -16.11
N ARG A 737 35.42 32.02 -16.91
CA ARG A 737 34.98 32.22 -18.31
C ARG A 737 34.15 31.05 -18.82
N HIS A 738 33.09 31.37 -19.58
CA HIS A 738 32.31 30.40 -20.35
C HIS A 738 32.94 30.19 -21.73
N LEU A 739 32.75 28.99 -22.29
CA LEU A 739 32.39 28.64 -23.68
C LEU A 739 32.15 27.11 -23.67
N GLY A 740 31.32 26.46 -24.48
CA GLY A 740 30.40 26.91 -25.54
C GLY A 740 30.18 25.73 -26.50
N PRO A 741 28.96 25.16 -26.67
CA PRO A 741 28.78 23.87 -27.35
C PRO A 741 28.84 23.98 -28.88
N ALA A 742 30.06 24.12 -29.43
CA ALA A 742 30.29 24.29 -30.87
C ALA A 742 31.55 23.58 -31.40
N GLN A 743 31.97 22.46 -30.78
CA GLN A 743 33.17 21.71 -31.18
C GLN A 743 33.05 20.17 -31.23
N ALA A 744 31.91 19.59 -30.84
CA ALA A 744 31.71 18.13 -30.90
C ALA A 744 31.56 17.57 -32.33
N MET A 745 31.26 18.40 -33.34
CA MET A 745 30.97 17.97 -34.71
C MET A 745 32.19 17.65 -35.59
N MET A 746 33.42 17.90 -35.13
CA MET A 746 34.65 17.69 -35.93
C MET A 746 35.40 16.38 -35.64
N LEU A 747 34.92 15.54 -34.71
CA LEU A 747 35.53 14.23 -34.41
C LEU A 747 34.72 13.03 -34.96
N ALA A 748 33.42 13.20 -35.22
CA ALA A 748 32.58 12.13 -35.77
C ALA A 748 32.85 11.81 -37.26
N LEU A 749 33.45 12.75 -38.02
CA LEU A 749 33.63 12.63 -39.47
C LEU A 749 34.92 11.91 -39.91
N LEU A 750 35.83 11.57 -38.98
CA LEU A 750 37.08 10.86 -39.29
C LEU A 750 37.02 9.34 -39.01
N ALA A 751 35.99 8.86 -38.30
CA ALA A 751 35.82 7.44 -37.97
C ALA A 751 35.25 6.58 -39.13
N MET A 752 34.78 7.20 -40.22
CA MET A 752 34.11 6.51 -41.34
C MET A 752 35.05 6.19 -42.53
N ALA A 753 36.35 6.43 -42.40
CA ALA A 753 37.28 6.41 -43.54
C ALA A 753 38.06 5.09 -43.74
N PHE A 754 38.35 4.34 -42.67
CA PHE A 754 39.17 3.13 -42.72
C PHE A 754 38.64 2.08 -41.75
N GLY A 755 38.47 0.84 -42.21
CA GLY A 755 37.90 -0.26 -41.43
C GLY A 755 38.86 -1.42 -41.21
N SER A 756 38.76 -2.01 -40.01
CA SER A 756 39.19 -3.40 -39.72
C SER A 756 40.74 -3.58 -39.60
N PRO A 757 41.24 -4.67 -38.97
CA PRO A 757 42.05 -4.45 -37.75
C PRO A 757 43.38 -5.25 -37.71
N LEU A 758 44.23 -5.02 -36.68
CA LEU A 758 44.96 -6.08 -35.93
C LEU A 758 45.91 -5.54 -34.83
N LEU A 759 46.24 -6.46 -33.92
CA LEU A 759 47.43 -6.55 -33.04
C LEU A 759 47.61 -5.60 -31.84
N CYS A 760 47.59 -6.21 -30.66
CA CYS A 760 48.18 -5.75 -29.40
C CYS A 760 49.72 -5.73 -29.46
N SER A 761 50.40 -5.02 -28.54
CA SER A 761 51.39 -5.62 -27.57
C SER A 761 52.40 -4.64 -26.93
N ILE A 762 52.58 -4.76 -25.60
CA ILE A 762 53.84 -4.60 -24.83
C ILE A 762 54.41 -3.16 -24.60
N LEU A 763 55.30 -3.05 -23.58
CA LEU A 763 56.03 -1.88 -23.01
C LEU A 763 55.23 -1.07 -21.96
N SER A 764 55.48 -1.09 -20.64
CA SER A 764 56.57 -1.57 -19.75
C SER A 764 57.79 -0.65 -19.50
N LEU A 765 58.17 -0.52 -18.21
CA LEU A 765 59.39 0.05 -17.60
C LEU A 765 59.61 1.59 -17.60
N GLY A 766 60.16 2.13 -16.50
CA GLY A 766 60.91 3.41 -16.50
C GLY A 766 60.71 4.38 -15.31
N CYS A 767 61.64 4.40 -14.35
CA CYS A 767 61.87 5.42 -13.30
C CYS A 767 63.39 5.78 -13.33
N PRO A 768 64.01 6.72 -12.53
CA PRO A 768 63.47 7.60 -11.47
C PRO A 768 63.90 9.12 -11.59
N PRO A 769 64.71 9.81 -10.71
CA PRO A 769 64.41 11.18 -10.23
C PRO A 769 65.54 12.24 -10.46
N PRO A 770 65.50 13.46 -9.84
CA PRO A 770 66.31 13.65 -8.61
C PRO A 770 65.85 14.72 -7.55
N CYS A 771 66.54 14.64 -6.41
CA CYS A 771 66.64 15.42 -5.15
C CYS A 771 66.53 16.97 -5.11
N VAL A 772 66.28 17.55 -3.91
CA VAL A 772 67.18 18.43 -3.09
C VAL A 772 66.45 19.11 -1.88
N GLY A 773 67.13 19.37 -0.74
CA GLY A 773 66.66 20.13 0.45
C GLY A 773 67.47 21.44 0.67
N PRO A 774 67.75 21.95 1.91
CA PRO A 774 67.37 21.49 3.28
C PRO A 774 67.06 22.63 4.31
N ALA A 775 67.01 22.28 5.62
CA ALA A 775 67.26 23.13 6.83
C ALA A 775 66.21 24.21 7.27
N SER A 776 66.07 24.63 8.55
CA SER A 776 66.36 24.09 9.93
C SER A 776 65.77 25.11 10.98
N ALA A 777 65.88 25.10 12.34
CA ALA A 777 66.53 24.27 13.38
C ALA A 777 65.96 24.61 14.81
N ARG A 778 65.98 23.64 15.76
CA ARG A 778 65.90 23.78 17.26
C ARG A 778 64.55 24.25 17.87
N SER A 779 64.21 23.96 19.14
CA SER A 779 65.01 23.48 20.30
C SER A 779 64.34 22.37 21.17
N HIS A 780 65.16 21.68 21.98
CA HIS A 780 64.85 20.59 22.93
C HIS A 780 64.87 21.14 24.40
N PRO A 781 64.45 20.41 25.49
CA PRO A 781 65.05 19.11 25.91
C PRO A 781 64.18 18.06 26.67
N HIS A 782 64.71 16.82 26.68
CA HIS A 782 64.67 15.72 27.70
C HIS A 782 63.44 15.47 28.60
N GLN A 783 63.05 14.22 28.94
CA GLN A 783 63.90 13.06 29.30
C GLN A 783 63.20 11.69 29.05
N ASN A 784 63.98 10.59 29.00
CA ASN A 784 63.57 9.17 28.76
C ASN A 784 64.59 8.25 29.51
N PRO A 785 64.59 6.88 29.50
CA PRO A 785 63.82 5.87 28.74
C PRO A 785 62.78 5.14 29.66
N SER A 786 62.37 3.87 29.61
CA SER A 786 62.69 2.57 28.95
C SER A 786 61.55 1.57 29.33
N THR A 787 61.21 0.41 28.74
CA THR A 787 61.55 -0.48 27.58
C THR A 787 60.41 -1.55 27.51
N SER A 788 60.17 -2.41 26.50
CA SER A 788 60.79 -2.68 25.17
C SER A 788 59.82 -3.48 24.26
N CYS A 789 60.18 -3.56 22.97
CA CYS A 789 60.21 -4.70 22.02
C CYS A 789 59.67 -6.09 22.49
N TRP A 790 59.07 -6.95 21.64
CA TRP A 790 59.21 -7.18 20.17
C TRP A 790 57.91 -7.71 19.49
N LEU A 791 57.97 -7.94 18.16
CA LEU A 791 56.94 -8.44 17.21
C LEU A 791 57.65 -9.42 16.20
N GLU A 792 57.02 -10.16 15.26
CA GLU A 792 55.63 -10.08 14.75
C GLU A 792 54.93 -11.43 14.34
N PRO A 793 55.34 -12.23 13.31
CA PRO A 793 54.33 -12.90 12.45
C PRO A 793 54.54 -14.41 12.09
N GLU A 794 53.69 -14.89 11.14
CA GLU A 794 53.77 -16.14 10.31
C GLU A 794 53.29 -17.49 10.96
N ASP A 795 52.55 -18.40 10.29
CA ASP A 795 51.82 -18.30 8.99
C ASP A 795 50.67 -19.36 8.79
N ILE A 796 49.99 -19.26 7.64
CA ILE A 796 49.01 -20.15 6.93
C ILE A 796 49.07 -21.68 7.17
N TRP A 797 47.92 -22.39 7.13
CA TRP A 797 47.65 -23.59 6.28
C TRP A 797 46.16 -24.03 6.24
N LEU A 798 45.75 -24.71 5.16
CA LEU A 798 44.47 -25.42 4.96
C LEU A 798 44.64 -26.94 5.19
N GLU A 799 43.55 -27.67 5.44
CA GLU A 799 43.43 -29.06 4.98
C GLU A 799 41.96 -29.48 4.74
N GLU A 800 41.73 -30.31 3.72
CA GLU A 800 40.44 -30.93 3.38
C GLU A 800 40.37 -32.35 3.94
N LEU A 801 39.17 -32.87 4.25
CA LEU A 801 38.97 -34.32 4.36
C LEU A 801 37.56 -34.75 3.89
N THR A 802 37.52 -35.47 2.78
CA THR A 802 36.36 -36.25 2.33
C THR A 802 36.79 -37.69 2.04
N PHE A 803 36.12 -38.69 2.60
CA PHE A 803 35.85 -39.99 1.93
C PHE A 803 34.72 -40.74 2.66
N ALA A 804 34.24 -41.83 2.06
CA ALA A 804 32.91 -42.40 2.33
C ALA A 804 32.92 -43.84 2.87
N SER A 805 31.72 -44.25 3.33
CA SER A 805 31.20 -45.63 3.40
C SER A 805 31.96 -46.71 4.18
N ALA A 806 31.38 -47.08 5.32
CA ALA A 806 31.20 -48.46 5.76
C ALA A 806 29.87 -48.55 6.54
#